data_AF-A0A1V9FSD0-F1
#
_entry.id   AF-A0A1V9FSD0-F1
#
_cell.length_a   1.000
_cell.length_b   1.000
_cell.length_c   1.000
_cell.angle_alpha   90.00
_cell.angle_beta   90.00
_cell.angle_gamma   90.00
#
_symmetry.space_group_name_H-M   'P 1'
#
loop_
_entity.id
_entity.type
_entity.pdbx_description
1 polymer ?
#
loop_
_entity_poly.entity_id
_entity_poly.type
_entity_poly.pdbx_seq_one_letter_code
_entity_poly.pdbx_strand_id
1 'polypeptide(L)'
;MSKQKKTKRIKPHNNTTRASKIEVLELGESPVAGITLNNVLRTHTDPVWFANWSPDGNLLASSSEDALCIYNITTGESKKILNNPSATATYDVSWSPDSKQLAISLDTEILIMNAEGMETLKILHPRKKTGIHLLEFSPDGSMLAFSTSPSPTSRSSAPFHFSIIIWDTAQEKEKIILGPFKSVAGYFLWSNDGTNLYVLIDDEQRVVVFDTLNWKSEVVIDDRILSSYGFENIALSGKYLGFCIESSIHIWNIETKKLEITLEGHTALITSFDFSQDGNLLVSKSHDQTIKIWRCDNWQEVATLTESSLTDHIGIKISFNPKFPYLATRGKKETALRIWKIDLLTLLNQSPKENSIRYTTAKLILVGDSGVGKTGLGWRLAHNAYKEHESTHGQQFWVVNELGITRKDGTVCEAVLWDLAGQPDYRLVHSLFLDNVDLGLLLFDPTTRQEPLSGPLFWLKQLQKNHKSNCAIVLIGSRADRGMPTLTTKELEEFCKQQEINGGFIATSAKTGEGLQALIDRIKDLIPWDSLKATITTATFKKIKGYILSLKESIERKNVLITPALLKSALKKSDKKWQFTGDEMMTAVQHLANHGYVSILQSSTGDKYILLVPELLSNLASSFVLEARRNPRGLGVLEEDRLLKGNYKFAELTSLTKKEKETLLDVATVLFLQRTLCFREPFNDQGFLVFPSLINEKRPIIEDIPVIDDVYYRVNGPVENVFASLVVLLGYTNTFIRNNQWQNQAQYQLGEGEICGFKQIANREGEIELILYYVPNIPEHVKSLFQGLFERFLSRKDLKVYRYQPVNCPDCNERLARTVVMQQLEKGKSFSFCNECGSKIILPDIEDLYRGFQNAEEKLDEQEAIALRRTAFEAALVRIKGILRDKSSKSSGPTCFISYAWGEPMQEQWVNRMAVDLRNAGIDVLFDRWHNIPGSSISQFVDRILDSDFAIVVGTPLLKKKYESKTTDAVVTAEQKLVNTRLRQPTKYGADSVIPILLDGKPHTSFTPFLQDVVYVAFLDEEYYFSNLFSLLWRLYKLSFDHPYYNELHNSLKPKKGGSTSYF
;
A
#
# COMPACT_ATOMS: atom_id res chain seq x y z
N MET A 1 -65.62 -17.67 -22.91
CA MET A 1 -64.28 -18.11 -23.37
C MET A 1 -63.22 -17.55 -22.42
N SER A 2 -62.75 -18.36 -21.48
CA SER A 2 -61.74 -17.99 -20.49
C SER A 2 -60.61 -19.02 -20.51
N LYS A 3 -59.37 -18.59 -20.77
CA LYS A 3 -58.18 -19.41 -20.49
C LYS A 3 -57.18 -18.64 -19.66
N GLN A 4 -56.83 -19.27 -18.55
CA GLN A 4 -56.05 -18.78 -17.42
C GLN A 4 -54.56 -18.62 -17.74
N LYS A 5 -53.94 -17.67 -17.03
CA LYS A 5 -52.53 -17.31 -16.99
C LYS A 5 -51.63 -18.50 -16.60
N LYS A 6 -50.57 -18.75 -17.38
CA LYS A 6 -49.43 -19.60 -16.99
C LYS A 6 -48.26 -18.73 -16.51
N THR A 7 -47.93 -18.82 -15.23
CA THR A 7 -46.66 -18.38 -14.65
C THR A 7 -45.57 -19.43 -14.96
N LYS A 8 -44.51 -19.03 -15.69
CA LYS A 8 -43.31 -19.86 -15.92
C LYS A 8 -42.47 -19.88 -14.65
N ARG A 9 -42.33 -21.06 -14.04
CA ARG A 9 -41.26 -21.38 -13.06
C ARG A 9 -39.91 -21.27 -13.76
N ILE A 10 -39.07 -20.37 -13.29
CA ILE A 10 -37.64 -20.32 -13.61
C ILE A 10 -36.98 -21.52 -12.94
N LYS A 11 -36.31 -22.38 -13.72
CA LYS A 11 -35.46 -23.46 -13.21
C LYS A 11 -34.21 -22.82 -12.58
N PRO A 12 -33.75 -23.24 -11.40
CA PRO A 12 -32.46 -22.78 -10.89
C PRO A 12 -31.35 -23.26 -11.85
N HIS A 13 -30.43 -22.35 -12.17
CA HIS A 13 -29.22 -22.67 -12.90
C HIS A 13 -28.39 -23.67 -12.10
N ASN A 14 -28.14 -24.85 -12.67
CA ASN A 14 -27.17 -25.82 -12.18
C ASN A 14 -25.75 -25.23 -12.30
N ASN A 15 -25.29 -24.52 -11.28
CA ASN A 15 -23.86 -24.46 -10.97
C ASN A 15 -23.52 -25.75 -10.21
N THR A 16 -23.15 -26.80 -10.93
CA THR A 16 -22.47 -27.95 -10.34
C THR A 16 -21.07 -27.50 -9.93
N THR A 17 -20.93 -27.00 -8.71
CA THR A 17 -19.69 -27.07 -7.95
C THR A 17 -19.24 -28.53 -7.93
N ARG A 18 -18.08 -28.84 -8.51
CA ARG A 18 -17.36 -30.08 -8.21
C ARG A 18 -17.19 -30.11 -6.69
N ALA A 19 -17.92 -30.96 -5.98
CA ALA A 19 -17.62 -31.25 -4.59
C ALA A 19 -16.15 -31.68 -4.51
N SER A 20 -15.38 -31.06 -3.61
CA SER A 20 -13.95 -31.38 -3.47
C SER A 20 -13.80 -32.88 -3.14
N LYS A 21 -12.80 -33.57 -3.70
CA LYS A 21 -12.59 -35.02 -3.47
C LYS A 21 -12.47 -35.38 -1.98
N ILE A 22 -12.12 -34.41 -1.13
CA ILE A 22 -11.96 -34.55 0.32
C ILE A 22 -13.31 -34.52 1.08
N GLU A 23 -14.39 -34.03 0.46
CA GLU A 23 -15.72 -33.97 1.09
C GLU A 23 -16.40 -35.33 1.25
N VAL A 24 -15.96 -36.35 0.50
CA VAL A 24 -16.55 -37.70 0.48
C VAL A 24 -15.59 -38.75 1.07
N LEU A 25 -14.44 -38.33 1.63
CA LEU A 25 -13.47 -39.28 2.18
C LEU A 25 -14.02 -40.04 3.39
N GLU A 26 -13.87 -41.36 3.37
CA GLU A 26 -14.11 -42.23 4.51
C GLU A 26 -12.90 -42.27 5.45
N LEU A 27 -13.11 -42.67 6.71
CA LEU A 27 -12.02 -42.83 7.68
C LEU A 27 -11.03 -43.89 7.17
N GLY A 28 -9.74 -43.59 7.23
CA GLY A 28 -8.67 -44.43 6.70
C GLY A 28 -8.34 -44.20 5.23
N GLU A 29 -9.16 -43.44 4.48
CA GLU A 29 -8.83 -43.09 3.10
C GLU A 29 -7.70 -42.07 3.02
N SER A 30 -6.90 -42.21 1.96
CA SER A 30 -5.74 -41.37 1.68
C SER A 30 -6.00 -40.53 0.44
N PRO A 31 -6.25 -39.21 0.55
CA PRO A 31 -6.40 -38.35 -0.63
C PRO A 31 -5.08 -38.17 -1.40
N VAL A 32 -3.95 -38.26 -0.69
CA VAL A 32 -2.58 -38.15 -1.21
C VAL A 32 -1.70 -39.11 -0.42
N ALA A 33 -0.77 -39.79 -1.09
CA ALA A 33 0.13 -40.73 -0.46
C ALA A 33 0.82 -40.14 0.79
N GLY A 34 0.83 -40.91 1.87
CA GLY A 34 1.40 -40.51 3.15
C GLY A 34 0.51 -39.62 4.02
N ILE A 35 -0.71 -39.27 3.56
CA ILE A 35 -1.68 -38.52 4.36
C ILE A 35 -2.98 -39.32 4.40
N THR A 36 -3.42 -39.70 5.59
CA THR A 36 -4.62 -40.52 5.80
C THR A 36 -5.57 -39.81 6.73
N LEU A 37 -6.87 -39.81 6.40
CA LEU A 37 -7.89 -39.23 7.28
C LEU A 37 -8.08 -40.16 8.48
N ASN A 38 -7.62 -39.74 9.66
CA ASN A 38 -7.69 -40.55 10.87
C ASN A 38 -9.02 -40.35 11.60
N ASN A 39 -9.50 -39.11 11.72
CA ASN A 39 -10.75 -38.81 12.39
C ASN A 39 -11.43 -37.53 11.87
N VAL A 40 -12.75 -37.44 12.05
CA VAL A 40 -13.54 -36.22 11.81
C VAL A 40 -14.38 -35.92 13.05
N LEU A 41 -13.95 -34.93 13.82
CA LEU A 41 -14.62 -34.47 15.03
C LEU A 41 -15.76 -33.52 14.64
N ARG A 42 -16.99 -33.84 15.02
CA ARG A 42 -18.20 -33.03 14.76
C ARG A 42 -18.84 -32.60 16.08
N THR A 43 -18.05 -31.91 16.89
CA THR A 43 -18.41 -31.55 18.27
C THR A 43 -19.09 -30.18 18.38
N HIS A 44 -18.90 -29.31 17.39
CA HIS A 44 -19.41 -27.94 17.38
C HIS A 44 -20.57 -27.75 16.40
N THR A 45 -21.51 -26.89 16.76
CA THR A 45 -22.60 -26.43 15.87
C THR A 45 -22.28 -25.13 15.17
N ASP A 46 -21.39 -24.31 15.76
CA ASP A 46 -20.91 -23.05 15.23
C ASP A 46 -19.46 -23.18 14.72
N PRO A 47 -18.95 -22.21 13.93
CA PRO A 47 -17.58 -22.25 13.43
C PRO A 47 -16.57 -22.34 14.58
N VAL A 48 -15.63 -23.27 14.48
CA VAL A 48 -14.58 -23.49 15.49
C VAL A 48 -13.50 -22.42 15.28
N TRP A 49 -13.21 -21.58 16.26
CA TRP A 49 -12.25 -20.46 16.14
C TRP A 49 -10.80 -20.81 16.51
N PHE A 50 -10.58 -21.70 17.47
CA PHE A 50 -9.21 -22.10 17.82
C PHE A 50 -9.16 -23.59 18.11
N ALA A 51 -8.02 -24.20 17.80
CA ALA A 51 -7.76 -25.60 18.07
C ALA A 51 -6.27 -25.78 18.40
N ASN A 52 -5.94 -26.07 19.66
CA ASN A 52 -4.56 -26.19 20.14
C ASN A 52 -4.33 -27.53 20.85
N TRP A 53 -3.26 -28.21 20.45
CA TRP A 53 -2.80 -29.45 21.09
C TRP A 53 -2.15 -29.16 22.44
N SER A 54 -2.35 -30.07 23.39
CA SER A 54 -1.54 -30.10 24.61
C SER A 54 -0.09 -30.46 24.27
N PRO A 55 0.92 -29.94 24.99
CA PRO A 55 2.34 -30.22 24.73
C PRO A 55 2.71 -31.72 24.75
N ASP A 56 1.96 -32.53 25.49
CA ASP A 56 2.10 -33.99 25.50
C ASP A 56 1.43 -34.70 24.31
N GLY A 57 0.71 -33.97 23.45
CA GLY A 57 0.08 -34.45 22.23
C GLY A 57 -1.18 -35.29 22.44
N ASN A 58 -1.63 -35.51 23.68
CA ASN A 58 -2.75 -36.41 23.95
C ASN A 58 -4.12 -35.73 23.83
N LEU A 59 -4.18 -34.42 24.07
CA LEU A 59 -5.41 -33.65 24.12
C LEU A 59 -5.41 -32.56 23.04
N LEU A 60 -6.56 -32.31 22.43
CA LEU A 60 -6.82 -31.19 21.54
C LEU A 60 -7.97 -30.37 22.12
N ALA A 61 -7.69 -29.12 22.47
CA ALA A 61 -8.73 -28.17 22.87
C ALA A 61 -9.25 -27.44 21.65
N SER A 62 -10.57 -27.32 21.49
CA SER A 62 -11.20 -26.55 20.43
C SER A 62 -12.29 -25.63 20.95
N SER A 63 -12.24 -24.36 20.55
CA SER A 63 -13.19 -23.32 20.97
C SER A 63 -14.09 -22.87 19.81
N SER A 64 -15.33 -22.50 20.13
CA SER A 64 -16.32 -21.94 19.22
C SER A 64 -17.31 -21.08 20.03
N GLU A 65 -18.21 -20.36 19.36
CA GLU A 65 -19.33 -19.65 20.02
C GLU A 65 -20.19 -20.60 20.85
N ASP A 66 -20.37 -21.84 20.38
CA ASP A 66 -21.27 -22.80 21.01
C ASP A 66 -20.69 -23.38 22.31
N ALA A 67 -19.39 -23.69 22.32
CA ALA A 67 -18.70 -24.37 23.41
C ALA A 67 -17.18 -24.44 23.27
N LEU A 68 -16.55 -24.83 24.39
CA LEU A 68 -15.23 -25.45 24.42
C LEU A 68 -15.36 -26.98 24.43
N CYS A 69 -14.65 -27.65 23.52
CA CYS A 69 -14.54 -29.11 23.47
C CYS A 69 -13.09 -29.53 23.68
N ILE A 70 -12.90 -30.66 24.38
CA ILE A 70 -11.60 -31.35 24.45
C ILE A 70 -11.76 -32.70 23.78
N TYR A 71 -10.81 -33.03 22.91
CA TYR A 71 -10.71 -34.32 22.27
C TYR A 71 -9.45 -35.03 22.77
N ASN A 72 -9.59 -36.26 23.22
CA ASN A 72 -8.48 -37.10 23.61
C ASN A 72 -8.17 -38.06 22.45
N ILE A 73 -6.94 -37.98 21.91
CA ILE A 73 -6.57 -38.75 20.72
C ILE A 73 -6.34 -40.23 21.00
N THR A 74 -5.88 -40.59 22.21
CA THR A 74 -5.58 -41.98 22.58
C THR A 74 -6.84 -42.78 22.87
N THR A 75 -7.83 -42.16 23.49
CA THR A 75 -9.14 -42.79 23.79
C THR A 75 -10.14 -42.62 22.65
N GLY A 76 -9.99 -41.58 21.83
CA GLY A 76 -10.97 -41.21 20.81
C GLY A 76 -12.22 -40.51 21.37
N GLU A 77 -12.25 -40.23 22.67
CA GLU A 77 -13.37 -39.56 23.33
C GLU A 77 -13.32 -38.04 23.15
N SER A 78 -14.50 -37.44 23.01
CA SER A 78 -14.65 -35.98 23.00
C SER A 78 -15.59 -35.56 24.13
N LYS A 79 -15.17 -34.54 24.89
CA LYS A 79 -15.94 -33.99 26.00
C LYS A 79 -16.27 -32.53 25.69
N LYS A 80 -17.56 -32.20 25.65
CA LYS A 80 -18.08 -30.83 25.57
C LYS A 80 -18.21 -30.31 26.99
N ILE A 81 -17.55 -29.21 27.33
CA ILE A 81 -17.32 -28.82 28.73
C ILE A 81 -18.13 -27.59 29.12
N LEU A 82 -18.13 -26.57 28.26
CA LEU A 82 -18.87 -25.33 28.49
C LEU A 82 -20.03 -25.26 27.50
N ASN A 83 -21.26 -25.45 27.97
CA ASN A 83 -22.45 -24.98 27.26
C ASN A 83 -22.62 -23.52 27.67
N ASN A 84 -22.33 -22.56 26.79
CA ASN A 84 -22.31 -21.14 27.14
C ASN A 84 -23.77 -20.64 27.39
N PRO A 85 -24.23 -20.41 28.64
CA PRO A 85 -25.60 -19.96 28.89
C PRO A 85 -25.71 -18.43 28.85
N SER A 86 -24.60 -17.70 28.65
CA SER A 86 -24.59 -16.24 28.63
C SER A 86 -23.41 -15.66 27.83
N ALA A 87 -23.61 -15.39 26.55
CA ALA A 87 -23.11 -14.23 25.79
C ALA A 87 -21.65 -13.70 26.00
N THR A 88 -20.68 -14.48 26.45
CA THR A 88 -19.26 -14.10 26.45
C THR A 88 -18.51 -14.97 25.45
N ALA A 89 -17.90 -14.36 24.43
CA ALA A 89 -17.18 -15.07 23.39
C ALA A 89 -15.87 -15.64 23.96
N THR A 90 -15.53 -16.88 23.60
CA THR A 90 -14.23 -17.48 23.96
C THR A 90 -13.24 -17.21 22.85
N TYR A 91 -12.20 -16.43 23.10
CA TYR A 91 -11.32 -15.94 22.03
C TYR A 91 -10.13 -16.85 21.73
N ASP A 92 -9.48 -17.49 22.69
CA ASP A 92 -8.29 -18.32 22.48
C ASP A 92 -8.08 -19.29 23.66
N VAL A 93 -7.26 -20.32 23.44
CA VAL A 93 -6.96 -21.37 24.43
C VAL A 93 -5.48 -21.73 24.43
N SER A 94 -4.84 -21.81 25.60
CA SER A 94 -3.41 -22.10 25.71
C SER A 94 -3.13 -23.12 26.82
N TRP A 95 -2.42 -24.20 26.49
CA TRP A 95 -2.04 -25.22 27.44
C TRP A 95 -0.78 -24.83 28.22
N SER A 96 -0.72 -25.18 29.50
CA SER A 96 0.53 -25.10 30.25
C SER A 96 1.57 -26.09 29.69
N PRO A 97 2.88 -25.80 29.82
CA PRO A 97 3.93 -26.67 29.27
C PRO A 97 3.93 -28.11 29.80
N ASP A 98 3.38 -28.33 30.99
CA ASP A 98 3.23 -29.65 31.62
C ASP A 98 1.93 -30.39 31.21
N SER A 99 1.13 -29.82 30.31
CA SER A 99 -0.20 -30.31 29.88
C SER A 99 -1.25 -30.42 31.00
N LYS A 100 -1.01 -29.90 32.21
CA LYS A 100 -1.93 -30.07 33.34
C LYS A 100 -2.97 -28.95 33.47
N GLN A 101 -2.70 -27.78 32.90
CA GLN A 101 -3.57 -26.63 32.96
C GLN A 101 -3.92 -26.13 31.56
N LEU A 102 -5.11 -25.55 31.44
CA LEU A 102 -5.59 -24.89 30.23
C LEU A 102 -6.04 -23.47 30.58
N ALA A 103 -5.41 -22.47 29.99
CA ALA A 103 -5.86 -21.09 30.01
C ALA A 103 -6.85 -20.84 28.87
N ILE A 104 -7.92 -20.11 29.15
CA ILE A 104 -8.99 -19.81 28.20
C ILE A 104 -9.29 -18.31 28.31
N SER A 105 -9.25 -17.58 27.20
CA SER A 105 -9.63 -16.17 27.17
C SER A 105 -11.12 -16.04 26.97
N LEU A 106 -11.73 -15.28 27.87
CA LEU A 106 -13.09 -14.76 27.74
C LEU A 106 -13.01 -13.26 27.43
N ASP A 107 -14.16 -12.63 27.18
CA ASP A 107 -14.27 -11.18 26.94
C ASP A 107 -13.35 -10.32 27.82
N THR A 108 -13.35 -10.50 29.14
CA THR A 108 -12.54 -9.66 30.05
C THR A 108 -11.74 -10.44 31.09
N GLU A 109 -11.79 -11.77 31.04
CA GLU A 109 -11.28 -12.66 32.07
C GLU A 109 -10.50 -13.81 31.44
N ILE A 110 -9.58 -14.40 32.20
CA ILE A 110 -8.88 -15.62 31.79
C ILE A 110 -9.23 -16.73 32.77
N LEU A 111 -9.84 -17.80 32.29
CA LEU A 111 -10.11 -19.00 33.08
C LEU A 111 -8.90 -19.94 33.01
N ILE A 112 -8.44 -20.42 34.17
CA ILE A 112 -7.46 -21.50 34.27
C ILE A 112 -8.18 -22.76 34.74
N MET A 113 -8.11 -23.82 33.95
CA MET A 113 -8.75 -25.11 34.21
C MET A 113 -7.73 -26.23 34.39
N ASN A 114 -8.10 -27.26 35.15
CA ASN A 114 -7.35 -28.52 35.22
C ASN A 114 -7.66 -29.40 33.99
N ALA A 115 -6.62 -29.96 33.36
CA ALA A 115 -6.73 -30.86 32.21
C ALA A 115 -7.41 -32.21 32.51
N GLU A 116 -7.21 -32.77 33.71
CA GLU A 116 -7.63 -34.15 34.03
C GLU A 116 -9.12 -34.24 34.38
N GLY A 117 -9.66 -33.22 35.06
CA GLY A 117 -11.07 -33.13 35.45
C GLY A 117 -11.91 -32.15 34.62
N MET A 118 -11.25 -31.19 33.95
CA MET A 118 -11.88 -30.02 33.34
C MET A 118 -12.69 -29.19 34.36
N GLU A 119 -12.11 -29.02 35.54
CA GLU A 119 -12.64 -28.16 36.60
C GLU A 119 -11.92 -26.79 36.56
N THR A 120 -12.68 -25.72 36.80
CA THR A 120 -12.11 -24.38 36.93
C THR A 120 -11.27 -24.29 38.20
N LEU A 121 -9.98 -24.07 38.04
CA LEU A 121 -9.06 -23.84 39.15
C LEU A 121 -9.09 -22.38 39.59
N LYS A 122 -9.02 -21.45 38.62
CA LYS A 122 -8.85 -20.01 38.89
C LYS A 122 -9.50 -19.15 37.79
N ILE A 123 -9.84 -17.90 38.16
CA ILE A 123 -10.30 -16.85 37.25
C ILE A 123 -9.42 -15.61 37.44
N LEU A 124 -8.66 -15.25 36.41
CA LEU A 124 -7.82 -14.06 36.41
C LEU A 124 -8.60 -12.87 35.86
N HIS A 125 -8.47 -11.72 36.51
CA HIS A 125 -9.09 -10.46 36.11
C HIS A 125 -7.99 -9.41 35.91
N PRO A 126 -7.22 -9.47 34.79
CA PRO A 126 -6.01 -8.69 34.67
C PRO A 126 -6.28 -7.18 34.70
N ARG A 127 -7.33 -6.73 34.00
CA ARG A 127 -7.82 -5.35 34.00
C ARG A 127 -9.34 -5.30 33.80
N LYS A 128 -10.01 -4.36 34.50
CA LYS A 128 -11.45 -4.14 34.32
C LYS A 128 -11.72 -3.49 32.96
N LYS A 129 -12.67 -4.05 32.19
CA LYS A 129 -13.15 -3.52 30.89
C LYS A 129 -12.11 -3.50 29.77
N THR A 130 -11.26 -4.51 29.69
CA THR A 130 -10.35 -4.74 28.54
C THR A 130 -10.67 -6.06 27.88
N GLY A 131 -10.83 -6.05 26.56
CA GLY A 131 -10.96 -7.25 25.73
C GLY A 131 -9.68 -8.08 25.78
N ILE A 132 -9.77 -9.40 25.90
CA ILE A 132 -8.62 -10.32 25.83
C ILE A 132 -8.75 -11.20 24.60
N HIS A 133 -7.73 -11.22 23.74
CA HIS A 133 -7.81 -11.91 22.44
C HIS A 133 -6.94 -13.17 22.39
N LEU A 134 -5.61 -13.02 22.39
CA LEU A 134 -4.64 -14.13 22.26
C LEU A 134 -4.00 -14.47 23.60
N LEU A 135 -3.66 -15.75 23.81
CA LEU A 135 -3.02 -16.28 25.02
C LEU A 135 -1.85 -17.23 24.70
N GLU A 136 -0.71 -17.07 25.39
CA GLU A 136 0.38 -18.05 25.30
C GLU A 136 1.18 -18.16 26.61
N PHE A 137 1.26 -19.38 27.16
CA PHE A 137 2.21 -19.69 28.23
C PHE A 137 3.66 -19.65 27.73
N SER A 138 4.56 -19.15 28.56
CA SER A 138 5.99 -19.32 28.32
C SER A 138 6.38 -20.81 28.40
N PRO A 139 7.44 -21.27 27.69
CA PRO A 139 7.83 -22.67 27.67
C PRO A 139 8.15 -23.28 29.04
N ASP A 140 8.55 -22.44 30.00
CA ASP A 140 8.82 -22.83 31.39
C ASP A 140 7.59 -22.70 32.32
N GLY A 141 6.49 -22.13 31.83
CA GLY A 141 5.23 -21.90 32.54
C GLY A 141 5.28 -20.77 33.58
N SER A 142 6.39 -20.03 33.67
CA SER A 142 6.56 -18.94 34.65
C SER A 142 5.81 -17.67 34.26
N MET A 143 5.44 -17.54 32.98
CA MET A 143 4.74 -16.38 32.45
C MET A 143 3.57 -16.77 31.56
N LEU A 144 2.58 -15.89 31.50
CA LEU A 144 1.45 -15.96 30.57
C LEU A 144 1.40 -14.62 29.80
N ALA A 145 1.60 -14.68 28.49
CA ALA A 145 1.46 -13.52 27.62
C ALA A 145 0.03 -13.46 27.08
N PHE A 146 -0.56 -12.27 27.04
CA PHE A 146 -1.87 -12.08 26.42
C PHE A 146 -2.07 -10.69 25.82
N SER A 147 -2.80 -10.63 24.70
CA SER A 147 -3.14 -9.37 24.07
C SER A 147 -4.42 -8.77 24.64
N THR A 148 -4.40 -7.45 24.82
CA THR A 148 -5.50 -6.68 25.38
C THR A 148 -5.93 -5.56 24.45
N SER A 149 -7.24 -5.26 24.43
CA SER A 149 -7.83 -4.11 23.75
C SER A 149 -8.79 -3.35 24.69
N PRO A 150 -9.08 -2.06 24.44
CA PRO A 150 -10.17 -1.37 25.14
C PRO A 150 -11.51 -2.09 24.89
N SER A 151 -12.38 -2.20 25.90
CA SER A 151 -13.71 -2.82 25.73
C SER A 151 -14.57 -2.03 24.73
N PRO A 152 -15.32 -2.69 23.83
CA PRO A 152 -16.21 -2.04 22.84
C PRO A 152 -17.37 -1.26 23.48
N THR A 153 -17.58 -1.36 24.79
CA THR A 153 -18.68 -0.69 25.50
C THR A 153 -18.36 0.74 25.94
N SER A 154 -17.11 1.21 25.80
CA SER A 154 -16.81 2.64 25.98
C SER A 154 -17.13 3.40 24.70
N ARG A 155 -18.04 4.38 24.78
CA ARG A 155 -18.34 5.39 23.73
C ARG A 155 -17.14 6.31 23.40
N SER A 156 -15.91 5.87 23.60
CA SER A 156 -14.70 6.62 23.26
C SER A 156 -14.25 6.24 21.86
N SER A 157 -14.22 7.20 20.95
CA SER A 157 -13.66 7.14 19.60
C SER A 157 -12.11 7.08 19.57
N ALA A 158 -11.47 6.68 20.67
CA ALA A 158 -10.02 6.54 20.72
C ALA A 158 -9.55 5.39 19.78
N PRO A 159 -8.41 5.54 19.09
CA PRO A 159 -7.84 4.45 18.29
C PRO A 159 -7.66 3.20 19.16
N PHE A 160 -8.05 2.03 18.63
CA PHE A 160 -7.91 0.75 19.32
C PHE A 160 -6.42 0.42 19.50
N HIS A 161 -5.83 0.89 20.59
CA HIS A 161 -4.47 0.53 20.97
C HIS A 161 -4.45 -0.85 21.59
N PHE A 162 -3.63 -1.73 21.03
CA PHE A 162 -3.39 -3.05 21.61
C PHE A 162 -2.16 -3.02 22.49
N SER A 163 -2.19 -3.81 23.55
CA SER A 163 -1.02 -4.01 24.41
C SER A 163 -0.90 -5.49 24.72
N ILE A 164 0.33 -5.98 24.75
CA ILE A 164 0.62 -7.33 25.21
C ILE A 164 1.01 -7.22 26.68
N ILE A 165 0.25 -7.91 27.54
CA ILE A 165 0.53 -8.00 28.96
C ILE A 165 1.27 -9.31 29.20
N ILE A 166 2.37 -9.22 29.94
CA ILE A 166 3.09 -10.37 30.45
C ILE A 166 2.75 -10.52 31.92
N TRP A 167 2.16 -11.65 32.28
CA TRP A 167 1.70 -11.96 33.62
C TRP A 167 2.61 -12.99 34.28
N ASP A 168 3.00 -12.71 35.51
CA ASP A 168 3.79 -13.63 36.33
C ASP A 168 2.86 -14.68 36.97
N THR A 169 3.02 -15.95 36.61
CA THR A 169 2.11 -17.03 37.05
C THR A 169 2.32 -17.40 38.52
N ALA A 170 3.50 -17.14 39.08
CA ALA A 170 3.82 -17.45 40.47
C ALA A 170 3.39 -16.34 41.43
N GLN A 171 3.60 -15.08 41.05
CA GLN A 171 3.23 -13.90 41.84
C GLN A 171 1.79 -13.44 41.59
N GLU A 172 1.14 -13.99 40.57
CA GLU A 172 -0.22 -13.64 40.16
C GLU A 172 -0.42 -12.14 39.94
N LYS A 173 0.50 -11.53 39.19
CA LYS A 173 0.44 -10.09 38.90
C LYS A 173 0.99 -9.73 37.51
N GLU A 174 0.61 -8.55 37.05
CA GLU A 174 1.19 -7.90 35.86
C GLU A 174 2.70 -7.70 36.08
N LYS A 175 3.51 -8.27 35.18
CA LYS A 175 4.97 -8.14 35.19
C LYS A 175 5.42 -6.96 34.34
N ILE A 176 4.92 -6.87 33.10
CA ILE A 176 5.21 -5.78 32.17
C ILE A 176 4.11 -5.65 31.11
N ILE A 177 4.02 -4.46 30.51
CA ILE A 177 3.19 -4.16 29.36
C ILE A 177 4.09 -3.78 28.18
N LEU A 178 3.87 -4.43 27.06
CA LEU A 178 4.49 -4.11 25.77
C LEU A 178 3.45 -3.37 24.91
N GLY A 179 3.79 -2.16 24.46
CA GLY A 179 2.89 -1.28 23.70
C GLY A 179 2.84 0.15 24.24
N PRO A 180 1.88 0.98 23.81
CA PRO A 180 0.74 0.64 22.94
C PRO A 180 1.14 0.46 21.47
N PHE A 181 0.55 -0.54 20.81
CA PHE A 181 0.65 -0.73 19.36
C PHE A 181 -0.55 -0.08 18.66
N LYS A 182 -0.34 0.49 17.46
CA LYS A 182 -1.36 1.25 16.71
C LYS A 182 -2.48 0.38 16.13
N SER A 183 -2.22 -0.91 15.97
CA SER A 183 -3.15 -1.91 15.41
C SER A 183 -2.98 -3.21 16.16
N VAL A 184 -3.85 -4.19 15.86
CA VAL A 184 -3.83 -5.51 16.47
C VAL A 184 -2.40 -6.04 16.37
N ALA A 185 -1.75 -6.29 17.51
CA ALA A 185 -0.55 -7.12 17.50
C ALA A 185 -1.01 -8.49 16.99
N GLY A 186 -0.76 -8.76 15.71
CA GLY A 186 -1.47 -9.79 14.95
C GLY A 186 -1.30 -11.15 15.60
N TYR A 187 -0.08 -11.45 16.05
CA TYR A 187 0.29 -12.68 16.75
C TYR A 187 1.59 -12.44 17.54
N PHE A 188 1.81 -13.19 18.61
CA PHE A 188 3.10 -13.29 19.30
C PHE A 188 3.42 -14.76 19.55
N LEU A 189 4.70 -15.08 19.77
CA LEU A 189 5.16 -16.42 20.15
C LEU A 189 6.45 -16.37 20.98
N TRP A 190 6.59 -17.31 21.91
CA TRP A 190 7.82 -17.47 22.68
C TRP A 190 8.88 -18.25 21.91
N SER A 191 10.16 -17.88 22.06
CA SER A 191 11.24 -18.77 21.64
C SER A 191 11.20 -20.08 22.42
N ASN A 192 11.63 -21.19 21.80
CA ASN A 192 11.57 -22.51 22.43
C ASN A 192 12.32 -22.61 23.78
N ASP A 193 13.33 -21.77 23.98
CA ASP A 193 14.11 -21.65 25.21
C ASP A 193 13.54 -20.62 26.22
N GLY A 194 12.48 -19.90 25.83
CA GLY A 194 11.84 -18.86 26.65
C GLY A 194 12.64 -17.56 26.78
N THR A 195 13.74 -17.40 26.04
CA THR A 195 14.62 -16.21 26.15
C THR A 195 14.07 -14.98 25.42
N ASN A 196 13.24 -15.17 24.39
CA ASN A 196 12.72 -14.11 23.53
C ASN A 196 11.21 -14.25 23.32
N LEU A 197 10.54 -13.11 23.14
CA LEU A 197 9.16 -13.02 22.66
C LEU A 197 9.15 -12.32 21.30
N TYR A 198 8.70 -13.03 20.27
CA TYR A 198 8.52 -12.46 18.93
C TYR A 198 7.11 -11.88 18.85
N VAL A 199 7.00 -10.62 18.43
CA VAL A 199 5.74 -9.90 18.28
C VAL A 199 5.61 -9.40 16.86
N LEU A 200 4.52 -9.78 16.22
CA LEU A 200 4.15 -9.34 14.87
C LEU A 200 3.33 -8.07 14.95
N ILE A 201 3.84 -6.98 14.37
CA ILE A 201 3.16 -5.68 14.33
C ILE A 201 2.66 -5.46 12.91
N ASP A 202 1.34 -5.53 12.76
CA ASP A 202 0.68 -5.65 11.46
C ASP A 202 0.84 -4.39 10.59
N ASP A 203 0.47 -3.22 11.12
CA ASP A 203 0.53 -1.94 10.40
C ASP A 203 1.93 -1.50 10.00
N GLU A 204 2.95 -1.91 10.76
CA GLU A 204 4.34 -1.52 10.50
C GLU A 204 5.10 -2.55 9.65
N GLN A 205 4.47 -3.69 9.35
CA GLN A 205 5.09 -4.81 8.64
C GLN A 205 6.42 -5.23 9.28
N ARG A 206 6.43 -5.31 10.62
CA ARG A 206 7.61 -5.66 11.42
C ARG A 206 7.40 -6.85 12.32
N VAL A 207 8.48 -7.59 12.51
CA VAL A 207 8.64 -8.49 13.64
C VAL A 207 9.59 -7.83 14.64
N VAL A 208 9.09 -7.59 15.84
CA VAL A 208 9.86 -7.06 16.96
C VAL A 208 10.17 -8.19 17.92
N VAL A 209 11.42 -8.26 18.36
CA VAL A 209 11.85 -9.24 19.36
C VAL A 209 12.10 -8.54 20.68
N PHE A 210 11.49 -9.07 21.72
CA PHE A 210 11.70 -8.65 23.09
C PHE A 210 12.55 -9.70 23.82
N ASP A 211 13.73 -9.29 24.26
CA ASP A 211 14.53 -10.08 25.19
C ASP A 211 13.81 -10.16 26.54
N THR A 212 13.67 -11.35 27.10
CA THR A 212 12.86 -11.57 28.32
C THR A 212 13.58 -11.20 29.61
N LEU A 213 14.91 -11.03 29.57
CA LEU A 213 15.72 -10.60 30.71
C LEU A 213 15.50 -9.12 31.02
N ASN A 214 15.47 -8.26 29.98
CA ASN A 214 15.41 -6.80 30.13
C ASN A 214 14.21 -6.15 29.42
N TRP A 215 13.42 -6.90 28.66
CA TRP A 215 12.32 -6.40 27.82
C TRP A 215 12.73 -5.30 26.85
N LYS A 216 13.98 -5.35 26.38
CA LYS A 216 14.46 -4.46 25.33
C LYS A 216 13.99 -5.00 23.97
N SER A 217 13.45 -4.09 23.15
CA SER A 217 13.01 -4.39 21.80
C SER A 217 14.13 -4.19 20.78
N GLU A 218 14.35 -5.17 19.92
CA GLU A 218 15.10 -5.01 18.67
C GLU A 218 14.13 -5.26 17.50
N VAL A 219 14.12 -4.36 16.50
CA VAL A 219 13.39 -4.62 15.25
C VAL A 219 14.21 -5.63 14.45
N VAL A 220 13.69 -6.83 14.30
CA VAL A 220 14.40 -7.94 13.68
C VAL A 220 14.12 -8.04 12.19
N ILE A 221 12.93 -7.60 11.77
CA ILE A 221 12.52 -7.58 10.36
C ILE A 221 11.84 -6.23 10.08
N ASP A 222 12.35 -5.47 9.11
CA ASP A 222 11.86 -4.17 8.65
C ASP A 222 11.72 -4.21 7.12
N ASP A 223 10.80 -5.05 6.63
CA ASP A 223 10.50 -5.21 5.20
C ASP A 223 9.24 -4.41 4.88
N ARG A 224 9.36 -3.07 4.89
CA ARG A 224 8.24 -2.12 4.69
C ARG A 224 7.68 -2.08 3.26
N ILE A 225 8.14 -2.98 2.41
CA ILE A 225 7.88 -2.97 1.00
C ILE A 225 7.19 -4.31 0.74
N LEU A 226 5.85 -4.36 0.74
CA LEU A 226 5.10 -4.83 -0.45
C LEU A 226 3.61 -5.12 -0.27
N SER A 227 2.99 -5.14 0.92
CA SER A 227 1.58 -5.59 0.96
C SER A 227 0.59 -4.55 1.47
N SER A 228 -0.60 -4.63 0.91
CA SER A 228 -1.80 -3.93 1.36
C SER A 228 -2.66 -4.77 2.30
N TYR A 229 -2.13 -5.93 2.70
CA TYR A 229 -2.70 -6.94 3.59
C TYR A 229 -1.70 -7.23 4.72
N GLY A 230 -2.23 -7.42 5.92
CA GLY A 230 -1.47 -7.68 7.12
C GLY A 230 -0.78 -9.05 7.16
N PHE A 231 0.13 -9.24 8.12
CA PHE A 231 0.69 -10.56 8.39
C PHE A 231 -0.36 -11.45 9.09
N GLU A 232 -0.61 -12.63 8.53
CA GLU A 232 -1.70 -13.50 9.01
C GLU A 232 -1.24 -14.56 10.01
N ASN A 233 0.05 -14.86 10.14
CA ASN A 233 0.59 -15.81 11.12
C ASN A 233 2.13 -15.74 11.25
N ILE A 234 2.66 -16.32 12.32
CA ILE A 234 4.09 -16.49 12.59
C ILE A 234 4.32 -17.85 13.26
N ALA A 235 5.39 -18.56 12.88
CA ALA A 235 5.74 -19.86 13.47
C ALA A 235 7.25 -20.02 13.59
N LEU A 236 7.69 -20.84 14.55
CA LEU A 236 9.10 -21.03 14.88
C LEU A 236 9.48 -22.51 14.81
N SER A 237 10.64 -22.82 14.23
CA SER A 237 11.24 -24.15 14.32
C SER A 237 12.76 -24.06 14.33
N GLY A 238 13.36 -24.43 15.47
CA GLY A 238 14.80 -24.35 15.68
C GLY A 238 15.33 -22.94 15.42
N LYS A 239 16.20 -22.80 14.41
CA LYS A 239 16.80 -21.52 14.00
C LYS A 239 15.94 -20.71 13.01
N TYR A 240 14.80 -21.23 12.57
CA TYR A 240 13.97 -20.61 11.56
C TYR A 240 12.72 -19.97 12.15
N LEU A 241 12.48 -18.73 11.76
CA LEU A 241 11.25 -17.98 12.00
C LEU A 241 10.51 -17.83 10.66
N GLY A 242 9.32 -18.40 10.57
CA GLY A 242 8.43 -18.25 9.43
C GLY A 242 7.42 -17.13 9.65
N PHE A 243 7.09 -16.37 8.61
CA PHE A 243 5.98 -15.43 8.55
C PHE A 243 5.38 -15.40 7.13
N CYS A 244 4.12 -15.02 6.96
CA CYS A 244 3.47 -14.97 5.64
C CYS A 244 3.22 -13.54 5.18
N ILE A 245 3.53 -13.26 3.91
CA ILE A 245 3.17 -12.01 3.23
C ILE A 245 2.35 -12.40 2.00
N GLU A 246 1.11 -11.93 1.95
CA GLU A 246 0.13 -12.27 0.92
C GLU A 246 0.00 -13.79 0.70
N SER A 247 0.41 -14.29 -0.48
CA SER A 247 0.35 -15.70 -0.87
C SER A 247 1.68 -16.45 -0.70
N SER A 248 2.65 -15.85 0.00
CA SER A 248 4.02 -16.40 0.16
C SER A 248 4.41 -16.57 1.62
N ILE A 249 5.28 -17.54 1.89
CA ILE A 249 5.86 -17.77 3.22
C ILE A 249 7.33 -17.38 3.18
N HIS A 250 7.76 -16.58 4.14
CA HIS A 250 9.11 -16.09 4.29
C HIS A 250 9.76 -16.78 5.48
N ILE A 251 10.91 -17.40 5.26
CA ILE A 251 11.66 -18.11 6.30
C ILE A 251 12.95 -17.34 6.57
N TRP A 252 13.06 -16.88 7.81
CA TRP A 252 14.15 -16.08 8.29
C TRP A 252 14.99 -16.87 9.28
N ASN A 253 16.31 -16.77 9.15
CA ASN A 253 17.23 -17.44 10.04
C ASN A 253 17.64 -16.50 11.18
N ILE A 254 17.39 -16.96 12.40
CA ILE A 254 17.56 -16.20 13.64
C ILE A 254 19.03 -15.93 13.96
N GLU A 255 19.90 -16.87 13.64
CA GLU A 255 21.33 -16.77 13.92
C GLU A 255 22.02 -15.81 12.93
N THR A 256 21.69 -15.93 11.64
CA THR A 256 22.32 -15.11 10.58
C THR A 256 21.69 -13.73 10.43
N LYS A 257 20.54 -13.53 11.08
CA LYS A 257 19.66 -12.37 10.95
C LYS A 257 19.24 -12.04 9.51
N LYS A 258 19.03 -13.06 8.67
CA LYS A 258 18.74 -12.90 7.23
C LYS A 258 17.52 -13.72 6.77
N LEU A 259 16.81 -13.16 5.79
CA LEU A 259 15.80 -13.89 5.03
C LEU A 259 16.51 -14.89 4.11
N GLU A 260 16.36 -16.18 4.38
CA GLU A 260 17.04 -17.23 3.60
C GLU A 260 16.16 -17.78 2.49
N ILE A 261 14.85 -17.94 2.76
CA ILE A 261 13.94 -18.65 1.87
C ILE A 261 12.61 -17.91 1.71
N THR A 262 12.07 -17.92 0.49
CA THR A 262 10.68 -17.54 0.19
C THR A 262 9.98 -18.70 -0.51
N LEU A 263 8.86 -19.17 0.04
CA LEU A 263 8.01 -20.21 -0.53
C LEU A 263 6.85 -19.58 -1.28
N GLU A 264 6.84 -19.75 -2.60
CA GLU A 264 5.76 -19.34 -3.50
C GLU A 264 5.03 -20.57 -4.03
N GLY A 265 3.72 -20.61 -3.85
CA GLY A 265 2.91 -21.70 -4.41
C GLY A 265 1.42 -21.57 -4.18
N HIS A 266 0.99 -20.87 -3.14
CA HIS A 266 -0.42 -20.54 -2.95
C HIS A 266 -0.86 -19.44 -3.91
N THR A 267 -2.11 -19.48 -4.36
CA THR A 267 -2.65 -18.47 -5.29
C THR A 267 -3.52 -17.41 -4.61
N ALA A 268 -3.71 -17.52 -3.31
CA ALA A 268 -4.42 -16.55 -2.47
C ALA A 268 -3.77 -16.45 -1.08
N LEU A 269 -4.29 -15.56 -0.24
CA LEU A 269 -3.78 -15.27 1.11
C LEU A 269 -3.61 -16.54 1.97
N ILE A 270 -2.50 -16.61 2.69
CA ILE A 270 -2.15 -17.75 3.57
C ILE A 270 -2.67 -17.49 4.98
N THR A 271 -3.84 -18.06 5.26
CA THR A 271 -4.55 -17.96 6.55
C THR A 271 -3.80 -18.56 7.75
N SER A 272 -2.98 -19.59 7.53
CA SER A 272 -2.24 -20.24 8.60
C SER A 272 -1.13 -21.13 8.05
N PHE A 273 -0.04 -21.25 8.79
CA PHE A 273 0.97 -22.27 8.57
C PHE A 273 1.59 -22.70 9.91
N ASP A 274 2.23 -23.87 9.94
CA ASP A 274 2.85 -24.43 11.14
C ASP A 274 4.01 -25.37 10.77
N PHE A 275 4.97 -25.52 11.67
CA PHE A 275 6.08 -26.46 11.55
C PHE A 275 5.76 -27.78 12.25
N SER A 276 6.23 -28.90 11.68
CA SER A 276 6.25 -30.15 12.42
C SER A 276 7.27 -30.06 13.56
N GLN A 277 7.00 -30.78 14.65
CA GLN A 277 7.86 -30.74 15.84
C GLN A 277 9.31 -31.15 15.56
N ASP A 278 9.50 -32.13 14.67
CA ASP A 278 10.83 -32.57 14.24
C ASP A 278 11.53 -31.58 13.29
N GLY A 279 10.85 -30.49 12.92
CA GLY A 279 11.36 -29.45 12.03
C GLY A 279 11.58 -29.92 10.60
N ASN A 280 11.03 -31.08 10.21
CA ASN A 280 11.24 -31.65 8.88
C ASN A 280 10.18 -31.22 7.86
N LEU A 281 8.99 -30.83 8.31
CA LEU A 281 7.87 -30.41 7.47
C LEU A 281 7.32 -29.05 7.91
N LEU A 282 6.82 -28.30 6.95
CA LEU A 282 5.98 -27.12 7.16
C LEU A 282 4.65 -27.38 6.45
N VAL A 283 3.54 -26.99 7.06
CA VAL A 283 2.21 -27.06 6.43
C VAL A 283 1.62 -25.66 6.32
N SER A 284 0.96 -25.35 5.22
CA SER A 284 0.33 -24.04 4.99
C SER A 284 -1.06 -24.20 4.41
N LYS A 285 -1.99 -23.33 4.82
CA LYS A 285 -3.38 -23.30 4.39
C LYS A 285 -3.73 -21.94 3.81
N SER A 286 -4.40 -21.93 2.67
CA SER A 286 -4.75 -20.70 1.95
C SER A 286 -6.23 -20.62 1.58
N HIS A 287 -6.70 -19.39 1.33
CA HIS A 287 -7.98 -19.10 0.70
C HIS A 287 -8.12 -19.68 -0.72
N ASP A 288 -7.03 -20.17 -1.33
CA ASP A 288 -7.06 -20.90 -2.60
C ASP A 288 -7.70 -22.31 -2.49
N GLN A 289 -8.24 -22.64 -1.31
CA GLN A 289 -8.86 -23.92 -0.98
C GLN A 289 -7.87 -25.09 -0.97
N THR A 290 -6.59 -24.80 -0.76
CA THR A 290 -5.55 -25.82 -0.66
C THR A 290 -4.77 -25.74 0.65
N ILE A 291 -4.29 -26.92 1.07
CA ILE A 291 -3.28 -27.07 2.10
C ILE A 291 -2.04 -27.67 1.44
N LYS A 292 -0.90 -27.00 1.56
CA LYS A 292 0.39 -27.44 1.02
C LYS A 292 1.28 -27.93 2.14
N ILE A 293 2.01 -29.01 1.89
CA ILE A 293 3.02 -29.55 2.79
C ILE A 293 4.38 -29.42 2.10
N TRP A 294 5.31 -28.81 2.81
CA TRP A 294 6.65 -28.48 2.38
C TRP A 294 7.64 -29.26 3.24
N ARG A 295 8.74 -29.69 2.66
CA ARG A 295 9.90 -30.15 3.44
C ARG A 295 10.68 -28.98 3.99
N CYS A 296 11.39 -29.11 5.10
CA CYS A 296 12.22 -28.03 5.64
C CYS A 296 13.71 -28.18 5.30
N ASP A 297 14.15 -29.36 4.86
CA ASP A 297 15.54 -29.59 4.43
C ASP A 297 15.83 -28.93 3.07
N ASN A 298 14.87 -28.99 2.14
CA ASN A 298 14.99 -28.45 0.80
C ASN A 298 13.83 -27.54 0.35
N TRP A 299 12.81 -27.34 1.21
CA TRP A 299 11.70 -26.43 0.98
C TRP A 299 10.77 -26.79 -0.19
N GLN A 300 10.85 -28.03 -0.67
CA GLN A 300 9.99 -28.51 -1.76
C GLN A 300 8.58 -28.88 -1.27
N GLU A 301 7.58 -28.56 -2.09
CA GLU A 301 6.21 -29.05 -1.89
C GLU A 301 6.15 -30.55 -2.17
N VAL A 302 5.76 -31.34 -1.16
CA VAL A 302 5.62 -32.81 -1.25
C VAL A 302 4.17 -33.26 -1.37
N ALA A 303 3.22 -32.46 -0.89
CA ALA A 303 1.80 -32.78 -1.00
C ALA A 303 0.92 -31.53 -1.05
N THR A 304 -0.21 -31.63 -1.76
CA THR A 304 -1.30 -30.64 -1.76
C THR A 304 -2.62 -31.37 -1.49
N LEU A 305 -3.36 -30.91 -0.49
CA LEU A 305 -4.74 -31.31 -0.19
C LEU A 305 -5.69 -30.22 -0.65
N THR A 306 -6.86 -30.58 -1.20
CA THR A 306 -7.89 -29.60 -1.62
C THR A 306 -9.06 -29.64 -0.65
N GLU A 307 -9.25 -28.58 0.12
CA GLU A 307 -10.28 -28.45 1.15
C GLU A 307 -11.12 -27.19 0.89
N SER A 308 -12.41 -27.36 0.60
CA SER A 308 -13.33 -26.24 0.35
C SER A 308 -13.58 -25.45 1.64
N SER A 309 -13.15 -24.18 1.66
CA SER A 309 -13.53 -23.20 2.69
C SER A 309 -14.68 -22.35 2.17
N LEU A 310 -15.70 -22.08 3.00
CA LEU A 310 -16.88 -21.31 2.61
C LEU A 310 -16.88 -19.88 3.15
N THR A 311 -15.96 -19.51 4.05
CA THR A 311 -15.94 -18.17 4.65
C THR A 311 -14.55 -17.54 4.76
N ASP A 312 -14.56 -16.21 4.88
CA ASP A 312 -13.40 -15.32 5.06
C ASP A 312 -13.00 -15.19 6.55
N HIS A 313 -13.40 -16.12 7.42
CA HIS A 313 -13.18 -16.00 8.86
C HIS A 313 -11.79 -16.46 9.29
N ILE A 314 -11.02 -15.53 9.85
CA ILE A 314 -9.76 -15.74 10.55
C ILE A 314 -10.00 -16.68 11.74
N GLY A 315 -9.09 -17.62 11.97
CA GLY A 315 -9.09 -18.43 13.18
C GLY A 315 -9.49 -19.87 12.96
N ILE A 316 -8.75 -20.66 12.18
CA ILE A 316 -8.22 -21.89 12.76
C ILE A 316 -6.77 -21.94 12.34
N LYS A 317 -5.88 -22.04 13.31
CA LYS A 317 -4.51 -22.41 13.04
C LYS A 317 -4.49 -23.87 12.60
N ILE A 318 -3.94 -24.12 11.42
CA ILE A 318 -3.49 -25.47 11.10
C ILE A 318 -2.43 -25.84 12.14
N SER A 319 -2.51 -27.03 12.74
CA SER A 319 -1.64 -27.37 13.86
C SER A 319 -1.15 -28.80 13.81
N PHE A 320 0.17 -28.96 13.83
CA PHE A 320 0.81 -30.25 14.05
C PHE A 320 0.67 -30.66 15.51
N ASN A 321 0.45 -31.95 15.72
CA ASN A 321 0.53 -32.51 17.05
C ASN A 321 2.00 -32.49 17.53
N PRO A 322 2.26 -32.05 18.76
CA PRO A 322 3.61 -31.85 19.28
C PRO A 322 4.26 -33.13 19.82
N LYS A 323 3.80 -34.33 19.46
CA LYS A 323 4.50 -35.60 19.76
C LYS A 323 4.24 -36.68 18.72
N PHE A 324 3.03 -36.73 18.22
CA PHE A 324 2.56 -37.75 17.30
C PHE A 324 2.44 -37.18 15.90
N PRO A 325 2.50 -38.01 14.84
CA PRO A 325 2.47 -37.51 13.47
C PRO A 325 1.02 -37.24 13.02
N TYR A 326 0.31 -36.42 13.78
CA TYR A 326 -1.05 -35.99 13.49
C TYR A 326 -1.08 -34.50 13.12
N LEU A 327 -2.02 -34.16 12.25
CA LEU A 327 -2.27 -32.79 11.80
C LEU A 327 -3.76 -32.49 11.97
N ALA A 328 -4.08 -31.37 12.61
CA ALA A 328 -5.46 -30.90 12.76
C ALA A 328 -5.78 -29.81 11.71
N THR A 329 -6.90 -29.96 10.99
CA THR A 329 -7.42 -28.97 10.03
C THR A 329 -8.93 -28.73 10.23
N ARG A 330 -9.45 -27.60 9.72
CA ARG A 330 -10.90 -27.31 9.70
C ARG A 330 -11.61 -28.16 8.66
N GLY A 331 -12.64 -28.89 9.09
CA GLY A 331 -13.55 -29.64 8.24
C GLY A 331 -14.73 -28.82 7.68
N LYS A 332 -15.73 -29.55 7.16
CA LYS A 332 -16.89 -29.02 6.44
C LYS A 332 -17.66 -27.93 7.22
N LYS A 333 -18.00 -26.84 6.53
CA LYS A 333 -18.69 -25.65 7.11
C LYS A 333 -17.97 -25.04 8.32
N GLU A 334 -16.70 -25.37 8.54
CA GLU A 334 -15.87 -24.85 9.64
C GLU A 334 -16.34 -25.25 11.04
N THR A 335 -17.30 -26.18 11.14
CA THR A 335 -17.87 -26.70 12.40
C THR A 335 -17.24 -28.03 12.85
N ALA A 336 -16.48 -28.66 11.95
CA ALA A 336 -15.82 -29.93 12.20
C ALA A 336 -14.30 -29.74 12.23
N LEU A 337 -13.59 -30.65 12.92
CA LEU A 337 -12.13 -30.77 12.84
C LEU A 337 -11.77 -32.09 12.16
N ARG A 338 -10.81 -32.05 11.24
CA ARG A 338 -10.23 -33.24 10.62
C ARG A 338 -8.87 -33.50 11.24
N ILE A 339 -8.65 -34.74 11.68
CA ILE A 339 -7.36 -35.21 12.17
C ILE A 339 -6.77 -36.10 11.09
N TRP A 340 -5.62 -35.71 10.57
CA TRP A 340 -4.88 -36.44 9.56
C TRP A 340 -3.71 -37.16 10.21
N LYS A 341 -3.50 -38.42 9.87
CA LYS A 341 -2.26 -39.13 10.18
C LYS A 341 -1.29 -38.92 9.03
N ILE A 342 -0.11 -38.44 9.38
CA ILE A 342 0.99 -38.11 8.48
C ILE A 342 2.02 -39.24 8.55
N ASP A 343 2.39 -39.78 7.40
CA ASP A 343 3.51 -40.70 7.28
C ASP A 343 4.71 -39.92 6.73
N LEU A 344 5.57 -39.51 7.65
CA LEU A 344 6.77 -38.74 7.36
C LEU A 344 7.68 -39.45 6.36
N LEU A 345 7.89 -40.76 6.51
CA LEU A 345 8.77 -41.52 5.62
C LEU A 345 8.21 -41.56 4.20
N THR A 346 6.90 -41.77 4.06
CA THR A 346 6.25 -41.76 2.74
C THR A 346 6.29 -40.38 2.09
N LEU A 347 6.15 -39.29 2.86
CA LEU A 347 6.25 -37.92 2.31
C LEU A 347 7.69 -37.52 1.97
N LEU A 348 8.67 -37.95 2.76
CA LEU A 348 10.10 -37.64 2.51
C LEU A 348 10.69 -38.49 1.36
N ASN A 349 10.21 -39.72 1.17
CA ASN A 349 10.64 -40.62 0.10
C ASN A 349 9.86 -40.46 -1.20
N GLN A 350 8.80 -39.65 -1.22
CA GLN A 350 8.11 -39.32 -2.46
C GLN A 350 9.08 -38.65 -3.42
N SER A 351 9.20 -39.21 -4.63
CA SER A 351 9.89 -38.50 -5.70
C SER A 351 9.15 -37.18 -5.93
N PRO A 352 9.87 -36.04 -5.98
CA PRO A 352 9.22 -34.76 -6.17
C PRO A 352 8.41 -34.84 -7.46
N LYS A 353 7.09 -34.58 -7.39
CA LYS A 353 6.31 -34.28 -8.60
C LYS A 353 7.06 -33.16 -9.30
N GLU A 354 7.67 -33.41 -10.46
CA GLU A 354 8.41 -32.56 -11.44
C GLU A 354 8.63 -31.02 -11.25
N ASN A 355 8.30 -30.36 -10.14
CA ASN A 355 7.61 -29.07 -10.21
C ASN A 355 8.03 -28.01 -9.20
N SER A 356 9.04 -28.19 -8.34
CA SER A 356 9.56 -27.11 -7.49
C SER A 356 10.92 -26.66 -7.98
N ILE A 357 11.07 -25.37 -8.29
CA ILE A 357 12.31 -24.79 -8.78
C ILE A 357 12.80 -23.80 -7.74
N ARG A 358 14.05 -23.99 -7.31
CA ARG A 358 14.78 -23.02 -6.50
C ARG A 358 15.45 -22.04 -7.43
N TYR A 359 15.17 -20.76 -7.28
CA TYR A 359 15.86 -19.73 -8.04
C TYR A 359 16.24 -18.55 -7.15
N THR A 360 17.28 -17.83 -7.54
CA THR A 360 17.62 -16.52 -6.97
C THR A 360 17.92 -15.56 -8.10
N THR A 361 17.69 -14.27 -7.85
CA THR A 361 18.03 -13.20 -8.79
C THR A 361 18.98 -12.23 -8.11
N ALA A 362 20.14 -11.98 -8.72
CA ALA A 362 21.03 -10.90 -8.32
C ALA A 362 20.65 -9.61 -9.07
N LYS A 363 20.46 -8.52 -8.34
CA LYS A 363 20.16 -7.19 -8.86
C LYS A 363 21.47 -6.42 -9.08
N LEU A 364 21.86 -6.30 -10.34
CA LEU A 364 22.99 -5.48 -10.76
C LEU A 364 22.48 -4.12 -11.22
N ILE A 365 23.12 -3.03 -10.78
CA ILE A 365 22.74 -1.68 -11.21
C ILE A 365 23.86 -1.05 -12.03
N LEU A 366 23.50 -0.52 -13.19
CA LEU A 366 24.36 0.23 -14.10
C LEU A 366 24.07 1.73 -13.93
N VAL A 367 25.03 2.46 -13.36
CA VAL A 367 24.92 3.89 -13.06
C VAL A 367 26.11 4.66 -13.61
N GLY A 368 25.94 5.97 -13.78
CA GLY A 368 26.93 6.83 -14.42
C GLY A 368 26.27 7.99 -15.16
N ASP A 369 27.03 9.01 -15.50
CA ASP A 369 26.49 10.23 -16.10
C ASP A 369 25.85 10.01 -17.47
N SER A 370 25.05 10.99 -17.90
CA SER A 370 24.43 10.95 -19.22
C SER A 370 25.50 10.83 -20.30
N GLY A 371 25.23 9.97 -21.29
CA GLY A 371 26.12 9.83 -22.43
C GLY A 371 27.42 9.08 -22.17
N VAL A 372 27.70 8.47 -21.00
CA VAL A 372 28.93 7.67 -20.80
C VAL A 372 28.93 6.32 -21.54
N GLY A 373 27.76 5.84 -21.99
CA GLY A 373 27.65 4.58 -22.75
C GLY A 373 27.05 3.41 -21.98
N LYS A 374 26.33 3.67 -20.89
CA LYS A 374 25.63 2.67 -20.06
C LYS A 374 24.81 1.68 -20.88
N THR A 375 23.81 2.18 -21.61
CA THR A 375 22.91 1.33 -22.40
C THR A 375 23.64 0.50 -23.45
N GLY A 376 24.70 1.05 -24.07
CA GLY A 376 25.54 0.29 -25.01
C GLY A 376 26.29 -0.86 -24.33
N LEU A 377 26.86 -0.63 -23.15
CA LEU A 377 27.52 -1.67 -22.37
C LEU A 377 26.51 -2.71 -21.85
N GLY A 378 25.38 -2.26 -21.30
CA GLY A 378 24.33 -3.15 -20.78
C GLY A 378 23.72 -4.04 -21.86
N TRP A 379 23.44 -3.47 -23.04
CA TRP A 379 22.98 -4.23 -24.21
C TRP A 379 24.00 -5.29 -24.64
N ARG A 380 25.29 -4.92 -24.66
CA ARG A 380 26.38 -5.82 -25.03
C ARG A 380 26.55 -6.97 -24.03
N LEU A 381 26.44 -6.71 -22.73
CA LEU A 381 26.48 -7.74 -21.69
C LEU A 381 25.30 -8.70 -21.79
N ALA A 382 24.10 -8.20 -22.10
CA ALA A 382 22.90 -9.03 -22.16
C ALA A 382 22.76 -9.85 -23.45
N HIS A 383 23.08 -9.28 -24.61
CA HIS A 383 22.79 -9.87 -25.92
C HIS A 383 24.04 -10.29 -26.71
N ASN A 384 25.24 -10.06 -26.16
CA ASN A 384 26.51 -10.30 -26.83
C ASN A 384 26.60 -9.64 -28.23
N ALA A 385 25.92 -8.51 -28.42
CA ALA A 385 25.84 -7.75 -29.66
C ALA A 385 26.07 -6.26 -29.39
N TYR A 386 26.68 -5.53 -30.32
CA TYR A 386 26.78 -4.07 -30.21
C TYR A 386 25.66 -3.40 -31.00
N LYS A 387 25.01 -2.43 -30.37
CA LYS A 387 24.04 -1.53 -31.01
C LYS A 387 24.31 -0.13 -30.51
N GLU A 388 24.23 0.85 -31.39
CA GLU A 388 24.30 2.25 -31.00
C GLU A 388 22.97 2.68 -30.40
N HIS A 389 23.02 3.32 -29.24
CA HIS A 389 21.86 3.78 -28.48
C HIS A 389 21.96 5.28 -28.28
N GLU A 390 20.82 5.98 -28.44
CA GLU A 390 20.68 7.35 -27.98
C GLU A 390 20.68 7.40 -26.44
N SER A 391 20.75 8.61 -25.87
CA SER A 391 20.70 8.78 -24.43
C SER A 391 19.39 8.24 -23.88
N THR A 392 19.47 7.26 -22.98
CA THR A 392 18.28 6.63 -22.38
C THR A 392 17.50 7.65 -21.56
N HIS A 393 16.20 7.73 -21.85
CA HIS A 393 15.20 8.42 -21.07
C HIS A 393 14.53 7.39 -20.16
N GLY A 394 14.84 7.39 -18.87
CA GLY A 394 14.28 6.48 -17.86
C GLY A 394 15.09 5.20 -17.59
N GLN A 395 14.44 4.05 -17.45
CA GLN A 395 15.04 2.80 -16.95
C GLN A 395 14.96 1.67 -17.98
N GLN A 396 15.92 0.75 -17.99
CA GLN A 396 15.89 -0.51 -18.75
C GLN A 396 16.40 -1.65 -17.87
N PHE A 397 15.98 -2.89 -18.10
CA PHE A 397 16.67 -4.03 -17.48
C PHE A 397 16.80 -5.22 -18.42
N TRP A 398 17.82 -6.03 -18.18
CA TRP A 398 18.12 -7.22 -18.96
C TRP A 398 18.56 -8.38 -18.08
N VAL A 399 18.19 -9.60 -18.46
CA VAL A 399 18.74 -10.81 -17.86
C VAL A 399 20.08 -11.11 -18.54
N VAL A 400 21.14 -11.27 -17.75
CA VAL A 400 22.49 -11.57 -18.26
C VAL A 400 22.76 -13.06 -18.06
N ASN A 401 22.40 -13.87 -19.08
CA ASN A 401 22.48 -15.33 -19.00
C ASN A 401 23.91 -15.85 -18.72
N GLU A 402 24.94 -15.15 -19.20
CA GLU A 402 26.35 -15.54 -19.02
C GLU A 402 26.82 -15.47 -17.55
N LEU A 403 26.12 -14.74 -16.69
CA LEU A 403 26.39 -14.62 -15.26
C LEU A 403 25.66 -15.67 -14.41
N GLY A 404 24.73 -16.42 -15.00
CA GLY A 404 23.96 -17.43 -14.30
C GLY A 404 24.82 -18.62 -13.84
N ILE A 405 24.59 -19.09 -12.62
CA ILE A 405 25.25 -20.27 -12.05
C ILE A 405 24.21 -21.21 -11.41
N THR A 406 24.59 -22.42 -11.06
CA THR A 406 23.79 -23.30 -10.19
C THR A 406 24.55 -23.52 -8.89
N ARG A 407 23.95 -23.15 -7.76
CA ARG A 407 24.53 -23.37 -6.43
C ARG A 407 24.58 -24.86 -6.09
N LYS A 408 25.36 -25.21 -5.07
CA LYS A 408 25.49 -26.60 -4.58
C LYS A 408 24.16 -27.20 -4.09
N ASP A 409 23.23 -26.36 -3.64
CA ASP A 409 21.89 -26.75 -3.18
C ASP A 409 20.87 -26.93 -4.33
N GLY A 410 21.31 -26.77 -5.59
CA GLY A 410 20.47 -26.86 -6.79
C GLY A 410 19.77 -25.55 -7.17
N THR A 411 20.01 -24.44 -6.46
CA THR A 411 19.40 -23.14 -6.77
C THR A 411 19.94 -22.56 -8.07
N VAL A 412 19.04 -22.29 -9.02
CA VAL A 412 19.36 -21.64 -10.30
C VAL A 412 19.48 -20.14 -10.09
N CYS A 413 20.66 -19.61 -10.39
CA CYS A 413 21.00 -18.21 -10.17
C CYS A 413 20.96 -17.43 -11.48
N GLU A 414 20.30 -16.28 -11.46
CA GLU A 414 20.23 -15.38 -12.60
C GLU A 414 20.65 -13.96 -12.17
N ALA A 415 21.30 -13.22 -13.06
CA ALA A 415 21.64 -11.83 -12.82
C ALA A 415 20.75 -10.93 -13.69
N VAL A 416 20.14 -9.92 -13.08
CA VAL A 416 19.34 -8.91 -13.76
C VAL A 416 20.09 -7.58 -13.69
N LEU A 417 20.45 -7.06 -14.85
CA LEU A 417 21.14 -5.79 -15.02
C LEU A 417 20.13 -4.67 -15.24
N TRP A 418 20.10 -3.69 -14.35
CA TRP A 418 19.25 -2.51 -14.41
C TRP A 418 20.05 -1.30 -14.89
N ASP A 419 19.71 -0.76 -16.06
CA ASP A 419 20.25 0.49 -16.59
C ASP A 419 19.36 1.67 -16.22
N LEU A 420 19.93 2.58 -15.43
CA LEU A 420 19.28 3.79 -14.97
C LEU A 420 19.75 4.97 -15.82
N ALA A 421 18.86 5.88 -16.20
CA ALA A 421 19.26 7.07 -16.93
C ALA A 421 20.28 7.93 -16.15
N GLY A 422 21.27 8.48 -16.86
CA GLY A 422 22.30 9.32 -16.24
C GLY A 422 21.94 10.80 -16.14
N GLN A 423 20.74 11.18 -16.60
CA GLN A 423 20.31 12.57 -16.70
C GLN A 423 19.90 13.11 -15.32
N PRO A 424 20.27 14.35 -14.95
CA PRO A 424 19.93 14.96 -13.66
C PRO A 424 18.43 14.91 -13.33
N ASP A 425 17.59 15.07 -14.34
CA ASP A 425 16.13 15.11 -14.21
C ASP A 425 15.50 13.77 -13.78
N TYR A 426 16.20 12.65 -13.97
CA TYR A 426 15.71 11.31 -13.65
C TYR A 426 16.28 10.78 -12.32
N ARG A 427 17.23 11.49 -11.71
CA ARG A 427 17.91 11.08 -10.47
C ARG A 427 16.92 10.92 -9.30
N LEU A 428 15.85 11.71 -9.28
CA LEU A 428 14.78 11.66 -8.27
C LEU A 428 13.93 10.38 -8.34
N VAL A 429 13.82 9.78 -9.53
CA VAL A 429 13.05 8.54 -9.75
C VAL A 429 13.95 7.32 -9.52
N HIS A 430 15.26 7.48 -9.68
CA HIS A 430 16.23 6.39 -9.55
C HIS A 430 16.52 5.97 -8.11
N SER A 431 16.44 6.86 -7.12
CA SER A 431 16.63 6.50 -5.70
C SER A 431 15.66 5.40 -5.25
N LEU A 432 14.43 5.39 -5.79
CA LEU A 432 13.42 4.34 -5.58
C LEU A 432 13.86 2.94 -6.04
N PHE A 433 14.87 2.84 -6.91
CA PHE A 433 15.35 1.58 -7.48
C PHE A 433 16.74 1.19 -6.96
N LEU A 434 17.35 1.99 -6.10
CA LEU A 434 18.66 1.70 -5.48
C LEU A 434 18.54 0.87 -4.19
N ASP A 435 17.36 0.32 -3.90
CA ASP A 435 17.16 -0.59 -2.77
C ASP A 435 17.57 -2.03 -3.12
N ASN A 436 18.16 -2.72 -2.15
CA ASN A 436 18.57 -4.14 -2.25
C ASN A 436 19.45 -4.44 -3.48
N VAL A 437 20.48 -3.62 -3.70
CA VAL A 437 21.45 -3.80 -4.80
C VAL A 437 22.52 -4.79 -4.39
N ASP A 438 22.75 -5.81 -5.22
CA ASP A 438 23.77 -6.84 -4.95
C ASP A 438 25.14 -6.47 -5.52
N LEU A 439 25.17 -5.71 -6.64
CA LEU A 439 26.39 -5.19 -7.24
C LEU A 439 26.14 -3.88 -8.01
N GLY A 440 26.96 -2.86 -7.74
CA GLY A 440 26.97 -1.60 -8.47
C GLY A 440 28.03 -1.56 -9.57
N LEU A 441 27.62 -1.28 -10.80
CA LEU A 441 28.49 -1.06 -11.96
C LEU A 441 28.52 0.44 -12.27
N LEU A 442 29.61 1.09 -11.85
CA LEU A 442 29.77 2.53 -11.89
C LEU A 442 30.56 2.97 -13.13
N LEU A 443 29.87 3.54 -14.12
CA LEU A 443 30.44 3.90 -15.41
C LEU A 443 30.84 5.37 -15.48
N PHE A 444 31.98 5.62 -16.09
CA PHE A 444 32.40 6.94 -16.53
C PHE A 444 33.13 6.87 -17.87
N ASP A 445 33.28 8.02 -18.52
CA ASP A 445 34.08 8.15 -19.73
C ASP A 445 35.48 8.68 -19.34
N PRO A 446 36.54 7.84 -19.43
CA PRO A 446 37.89 8.20 -18.98
C PRO A 446 38.55 9.24 -19.89
N THR A 447 37.99 9.53 -21.06
CA THR A 447 38.51 10.54 -22.00
C THR A 447 38.06 11.97 -21.68
N THR A 448 37.13 12.12 -20.72
CA THR A 448 36.58 13.42 -20.31
C THR A 448 37.63 14.30 -19.67
N ARG A 449 37.85 15.51 -20.20
CA ARG A 449 38.89 16.44 -19.74
C ARG A 449 38.52 17.30 -18.53
N GLN A 450 37.22 17.46 -18.25
CA GLN A 450 36.73 18.21 -17.09
C GLN A 450 36.25 17.22 -16.03
N GLU A 451 36.95 17.19 -14.89
CA GLU A 451 36.59 16.42 -13.68
C GLU A 451 36.01 15.01 -13.95
N PRO A 452 36.79 14.07 -14.52
CA PRO A 452 36.30 12.74 -14.94
C PRO A 452 35.71 11.88 -13.81
N LEU A 453 36.02 12.19 -12.55
CA LEU A 453 35.57 11.46 -11.36
C LEU A 453 34.41 12.14 -10.60
N SER A 454 33.95 13.31 -11.04
CA SER A 454 32.82 14.03 -10.41
C SER A 454 31.52 13.22 -10.45
N GLY A 455 31.18 12.66 -11.61
CA GLY A 455 30.06 11.73 -11.80
C GLY A 455 30.16 10.46 -10.96
N PRO A 456 31.29 9.71 -11.03
CA PRO A 456 31.54 8.57 -10.14
C PRO A 456 31.33 8.87 -8.66
N LEU A 457 31.91 9.95 -8.15
CA LEU A 457 31.77 10.36 -6.74
C LEU A 457 30.31 10.62 -6.35
N PHE A 458 29.55 11.22 -7.26
CA PHE A 458 28.13 11.47 -7.06
C PHE A 458 27.34 10.15 -6.90
N TRP A 459 27.49 9.21 -7.83
CA TRP A 459 26.76 7.93 -7.81
C TRP A 459 27.24 6.99 -6.71
N LEU A 460 28.53 7.05 -6.34
CA LEU A 460 29.09 6.31 -5.21
C LEU A 460 28.43 6.73 -3.89
N LYS A 461 28.26 8.03 -3.67
CA LYS A 461 27.50 8.54 -2.50
C LYS A 461 26.05 8.03 -2.49
N GLN A 462 25.42 7.87 -3.66
CA GLN A 462 24.05 7.34 -3.75
C GLN A 462 23.98 5.84 -3.41
N LEU A 463 24.92 5.04 -3.93
CA LEU A 463 25.00 3.61 -3.61
C LEU A 463 25.36 3.36 -2.13
N GLN A 464 26.15 4.25 -1.52
CA GLN A 464 26.60 4.12 -0.12
C GLN A 464 25.65 4.73 0.93
N LYS A 465 24.81 5.73 0.57
CA LYS A 465 23.84 6.37 1.49
C LYS A 465 22.78 5.39 2.02
N ASN A 466 22.44 4.37 1.24
CA ASN A 466 21.56 3.29 1.66
C ASN A 466 22.34 2.31 2.57
N HIS A 467 22.62 2.73 3.81
CA HIS A 467 23.42 2.03 4.84
C HIS A 467 22.97 0.59 5.21
N LYS A 468 21.96 0.02 4.54
CA LYS A 468 21.51 -1.38 4.71
C LYS A 468 22.23 -2.36 3.78
N SER A 469 22.87 -1.93 2.68
CA SER A 469 23.52 -2.84 1.71
C SER A 469 25.04 -2.66 1.67
N ASN A 470 25.78 -3.67 2.16
CA ASN A 470 27.23 -3.82 1.94
C ASN A 470 27.47 -4.31 0.48
N CYS A 471 27.06 -3.49 -0.49
CA CYS A 471 27.07 -3.81 -1.91
C CYS A 471 28.47 -3.62 -2.50
N ALA A 472 28.97 -4.61 -3.24
CA ALA A 472 30.22 -4.45 -3.97
C ALA A 472 30.03 -3.46 -5.13
N ILE A 473 31.06 -2.66 -5.42
CA ILE A 473 31.04 -1.66 -6.50
C ILE A 473 32.23 -1.89 -7.41
N VAL A 474 32.03 -1.85 -8.72
CA VAL A 474 33.08 -1.90 -9.75
C VAL A 474 33.10 -0.57 -10.49
N LEU A 475 34.28 0.06 -10.59
CA LEU A 475 34.47 1.27 -11.37
C LEU A 475 34.85 0.92 -12.81
N ILE A 476 34.05 1.37 -13.78
CA ILE A 476 34.16 1.00 -15.19
C ILE A 476 34.48 2.23 -16.04
N GLY A 477 35.68 2.26 -16.62
CA GLY A 477 36.05 3.18 -17.67
C GLY A 477 35.46 2.71 -18.99
N SER A 478 34.32 3.26 -19.38
CA SER A 478 33.61 2.87 -20.60
C SER A 478 34.14 3.62 -21.84
N ARG A 479 33.94 3.06 -23.03
CA ARG A 479 34.34 3.65 -24.33
C ARG A 479 35.85 3.86 -24.48
N ALA A 480 36.64 2.89 -24.03
CA ALA A 480 38.09 2.90 -24.20
C ALA A 480 38.56 3.06 -25.66
N ASP A 481 37.70 2.78 -26.64
CA ASP A 481 37.96 2.91 -28.07
C ASP A 481 37.98 4.37 -28.59
N ARG A 482 37.54 5.37 -27.80
CA ARG A 482 37.36 6.76 -28.28
C ARG A 482 38.57 7.67 -28.10
N GLY A 483 39.57 7.30 -27.30
CA GLY A 483 40.73 8.14 -27.08
C GLY A 483 41.56 7.75 -25.86
N MET A 484 42.63 8.50 -25.61
CA MET A 484 43.51 8.27 -24.46
C MET A 484 42.84 8.71 -23.15
N PRO A 485 42.91 7.89 -22.09
CA PRO A 485 42.38 8.25 -20.78
C PRO A 485 43.16 9.42 -20.18
N THR A 486 42.44 10.27 -19.43
CA THR A 486 43.02 11.45 -18.76
C THR A 486 43.74 11.12 -17.46
N LEU A 487 43.35 10.02 -16.81
CA LEU A 487 43.94 9.51 -15.57
C LEU A 487 44.68 8.19 -15.83
N THR A 488 45.74 7.96 -15.08
CA THR A 488 46.49 6.71 -15.08
C THR A 488 45.76 5.61 -14.32
N THR A 489 46.06 4.35 -14.62
CA THR A 489 45.50 3.20 -13.87
C THR A 489 45.84 3.26 -12.38
N LYS A 490 47.04 3.75 -12.02
CA LYS A 490 47.46 3.92 -10.62
C LYS A 490 46.58 4.95 -9.87
N GLU A 491 46.26 6.07 -10.50
CA GLU A 491 45.38 7.08 -9.90
C GLU A 491 43.96 6.56 -9.70
N LEU A 492 43.45 5.76 -10.65
CA LEU A 492 42.13 5.14 -10.56
C LEU A 492 42.07 4.02 -9.50
N GLU A 493 43.12 3.23 -9.35
CA GLU A 493 43.25 2.25 -8.27
C GLU A 493 43.33 2.93 -6.89
N GLU A 494 44.07 4.03 -6.78
CA GLU A 494 44.14 4.81 -5.54
C GLU A 494 42.79 5.44 -5.19
N PHE A 495 42.06 5.96 -6.19
CA PHE A 495 40.69 6.43 -6.01
C PHE A 495 39.75 5.32 -5.51
N CYS A 496 39.86 4.10 -6.09
CA CYS A 496 39.06 2.96 -5.63
C CYS A 496 39.35 2.62 -4.16
N LYS A 497 40.61 2.65 -3.74
CA LYS A 497 40.98 2.43 -2.32
C LYS A 497 40.43 3.51 -1.40
N GLN A 498 40.54 4.78 -1.79
CA GLN A 498 40.08 5.91 -0.99
C GLN A 498 38.55 5.95 -0.81
N GLN A 499 37.82 5.44 -1.80
CA GLN A 499 36.35 5.44 -1.81
C GLN A 499 35.74 4.07 -1.46
N GLU A 500 36.55 3.11 -1.00
CA GLU A 500 36.12 1.75 -0.62
C GLU A 500 35.41 0.98 -1.76
N ILE A 501 35.87 1.17 -3.00
CA ILE A 501 35.37 0.46 -4.19
C ILE A 501 36.01 -0.93 -4.26
N ASN A 502 35.34 -1.91 -3.66
CA ASN A 502 35.85 -3.28 -3.49
C ASN A 502 36.09 -4.06 -4.79
N GLY A 503 35.39 -3.72 -5.89
CA GLY A 503 35.58 -4.32 -7.20
C GLY A 503 36.70 -3.69 -8.04
N GLY A 504 37.31 -2.60 -7.56
CA GLY A 504 38.39 -1.91 -8.26
C GLY A 504 38.00 -1.36 -9.64
N PHE A 505 39.02 -1.01 -10.42
CA PHE A 505 38.87 -0.39 -11.75
C PHE A 505 38.99 -1.41 -12.89
N ILE A 506 38.22 -1.19 -13.96
CA ILE A 506 38.33 -1.90 -15.24
C ILE A 506 37.97 -0.99 -16.43
N ALA A 507 38.75 -1.06 -17.51
CA ALA A 507 38.44 -0.36 -18.76
C ALA A 507 37.68 -1.29 -19.72
N THR A 508 36.66 -0.77 -20.41
CA THR A 508 35.83 -1.55 -21.33
C THR A 508 35.46 -0.79 -22.60
N SER A 509 35.22 -1.53 -23.68
CA SER A 509 34.56 -1.03 -24.89
C SER A 509 33.45 -1.96 -25.33
N ALA A 510 32.21 -1.44 -25.35
CA ALA A 510 31.07 -2.18 -25.88
C ALA A 510 31.18 -2.43 -27.39
N LYS A 511 31.93 -1.60 -28.12
CA LYS A 511 32.09 -1.66 -29.58
C LYS A 511 33.15 -2.70 -30.00
N THR A 512 34.33 -2.67 -29.38
CA THR A 512 35.43 -3.60 -29.72
C THR A 512 35.36 -4.91 -28.93
N GLY A 513 34.69 -4.91 -27.78
CA GLY A 513 34.65 -6.03 -26.85
C GLY A 513 35.80 -6.05 -25.83
N GLU A 514 36.68 -5.05 -25.85
CA GLU A 514 37.80 -4.93 -24.92
C GLU A 514 37.31 -4.89 -23.46
N GLY A 515 37.98 -5.64 -22.58
CA GLY A 515 37.71 -5.67 -21.14
C GLY A 515 36.42 -6.37 -20.70
N LEU A 516 35.55 -6.80 -21.63
CA LEU A 516 34.24 -7.38 -21.29
C LEU A 516 34.35 -8.72 -20.56
N GLN A 517 35.22 -9.62 -21.00
CA GLN A 517 35.38 -10.93 -20.35
C GLN A 517 35.90 -10.77 -18.90
N ALA A 518 36.91 -9.91 -18.72
CA ALA A 518 37.43 -9.60 -17.39
C ALA A 518 36.37 -8.92 -16.49
N LEU A 519 35.47 -8.11 -17.07
CA LEU A 519 34.34 -7.55 -16.33
C LEU A 519 33.35 -8.63 -15.92
N ILE A 520 32.99 -9.56 -16.82
CA ILE A 520 32.07 -10.67 -16.53
C ILE A 520 32.62 -11.57 -15.42
N ASP A 521 33.90 -11.95 -15.51
CA ASP A 521 34.54 -12.80 -14.51
C ASP A 521 34.57 -12.09 -13.14
N ARG A 522 34.88 -10.78 -13.13
CA ARG A 522 34.84 -9.97 -11.92
C ARG A 522 33.44 -9.84 -11.33
N ILE A 523 32.41 -9.70 -12.17
CA ILE A 523 31.01 -9.68 -11.70
C ILE A 523 30.67 -11.04 -11.06
N LYS A 524 31.07 -12.16 -11.66
CA LYS A 524 30.81 -13.50 -11.09
C LYS A 524 31.42 -13.69 -9.71
N ASP A 525 32.65 -13.19 -9.52
CA ASP A 525 33.37 -13.32 -8.25
C ASP A 525 32.78 -12.44 -7.14
N LEU A 526 32.20 -11.28 -7.50
CA LEU A 526 31.68 -10.31 -6.53
C LEU A 526 30.23 -10.55 -6.12
N ILE A 527 29.42 -11.24 -6.92
CA ILE A 527 28.04 -11.54 -6.55
C ILE A 527 28.05 -12.58 -5.41
N PRO A 528 27.51 -12.26 -4.22
CA PRO A 528 27.59 -13.15 -3.07
C PRO A 528 26.47 -14.19 -3.13
N TRP A 529 26.50 -15.05 -4.15
CA TRP A 529 25.42 -15.98 -4.48
C TRP A 529 24.92 -16.73 -3.26
N ASP A 530 25.79 -17.36 -2.49
CA ASP A 530 25.39 -18.17 -1.33
C ASP A 530 24.67 -17.38 -0.22
N SER A 531 24.80 -16.05 -0.18
CA SER A 531 24.13 -15.20 0.80
C SER A 531 22.77 -14.66 0.35
N LEU A 532 22.46 -14.75 -0.95
CA LEU A 532 21.19 -14.26 -1.50
C LEU A 532 20.06 -15.24 -1.18
N LYS A 533 18.90 -14.70 -0.83
CA LYS A 533 17.69 -15.49 -0.56
C LYS A 533 17.32 -16.39 -1.74
N ALA A 534 16.90 -17.61 -1.47
CA ALA A 534 16.38 -18.51 -2.50
C ALA A 534 14.85 -18.50 -2.48
N THR A 535 14.25 -18.29 -3.65
CA THR A 535 12.81 -18.42 -3.83
C THR A 535 12.50 -19.83 -4.35
N ILE A 536 11.65 -20.57 -3.65
CA ILE A 536 11.08 -21.83 -4.14
C ILE A 536 9.74 -21.51 -4.76
N THR A 537 9.60 -21.82 -6.04
CA THR A 537 8.38 -21.59 -6.80
C THR A 537 8.00 -22.81 -7.62
N THR A 538 6.81 -22.78 -8.21
CA THR A 538 6.34 -23.87 -9.07
C THR A 538 7.03 -23.86 -10.44
N ALA A 539 7.16 -25.01 -11.10
CA ALA A 539 7.66 -25.08 -12.48
C ALA A 539 6.77 -24.30 -13.45
N THR A 540 5.47 -24.18 -13.13
CA THR A 540 4.51 -23.31 -13.81
C THR A 540 5.01 -21.87 -13.85
N PHE A 541 5.50 -21.33 -12.72
CA PHE A 541 6.07 -19.98 -12.68
C PHE A 541 7.26 -19.82 -13.64
N LYS A 542 8.25 -20.73 -13.60
CA LYS A 542 9.41 -20.63 -14.50
C LYS A 542 9.02 -20.72 -15.97
N LYS A 543 8.07 -21.58 -16.32
CA LYS A 543 7.54 -21.67 -17.69
C LYS A 543 6.87 -20.37 -18.13
N ILE A 544 6.07 -19.76 -17.27
CA ILE A 544 5.43 -18.45 -17.54
C ILE A 544 6.49 -17.36 -17.69
N LYS A 545 7.47 -17.29 -16.78
CA LYS A 545 8.61 -16.37 -16.83
C LYS A 545 9.36 -16.50 -18.16
N GLY A 546 9.78 -17.71 -18.53
CA GLY A 546 10.49 -17.97 -19.77
C GLY A 546 9.69 -17.57 -21.01
N TYR A 547 8.38 -17.84 -21.02
CA TYR A 547 7.51 -17.40 -22.10
C TYR A 547 7.40 -15.87 -22.18
N ILE A 548 7.18 -15.19 -21.06
CA ILE A 548 7.09 -13.71 -21.01
C ILE A 548 8.40 -13.06 -21.46
N LEU A 549 9.54 -13.57 -21.00
CA LEU A 549 10.86 -13.08 -21.42
C LEU A 549 11.08 -13.28 -22.93
N SER A 550 10.70 -14.44 -23.47
CA SER A 550 10.80 -14.69 -24.92
C SER A 550 9.93 -13.74 -25.75
N LEU A 551 8.78 -13.29 -25.21
CA LEU A 551 7.95 -12.28 -25.87
C LEU A 551 8.62 -10.90 -25.85
N LYS A 552 9.30 -10.52 -24.75
CA LYS A 552 10.05 -9.26 -24.66
C LYS A 552 11.20 -9.17 -25.67
N GLU A 553 11.87 -10.29 -25.92
CA GLU A 553 13.01 -10.38 -26.85
C GLU A 553 12.59 -10.28 -28.32
N SER A 554 11.28 -10.32 -28.62
CA SER A 554 10.79 -10.16 -30.00
C SER A 554 11.03 -8.73 -30.52
N ILE A 555 11.82 -8.65 -31.60
CA ILE A 555 12.38 -7.39 -32.16
C ILE A 555 11.28 -6.38 -32.58
N GLU A 556 10.07 -6.85 -32.88
CA GLU A 556 9.00 -6.00 -33.44
C GLU A 556 8.22 -5.17 -32.41
N ARG A 557 8.40 -5.37 -31.08
CA ARG A 557 7.65 -4.67 -30.01
C ARG A 557 6.12 -4.58 -30.25
N LYS A 558 5.52 -5.52 -30.97
CA LYS A 558 4.06 -5.58 -31.18
C LYS A 558 3.42 -6.30 -29.99
N ASN A 559 2.29 -5.78 -29.49
CA ASN A 559 1.54 -6.30 -28.33
C ASN A 559 2.28 -6.12 -27.00
N VAL A 560 2.63 -4.88 -26.67
CA VAL A 560 3.31 -4.55 -25.40
C VAL A 560 2.36 -4.74 -24.20
N LEU A 561 1.05 -4.63 -24.45
CA LEU A 561 -0.01 -4.95 -23.50
C LEU A 561 -0.74 -6.24 -23.91
N ILE A 562 -0.87 -7.18 -22.98
CA ILE A 562 -1.62 -8.42 -23.17
C ILE A 562 -2.69 -8.59 -22.08
N THR A 563 -3.87 -9.08 -22.45
CA THR A 563 -4.90 -9.42 -21.45
C THR A 563 -4.62 -10.80 -20.85
N PRO A 564 -5.03 -11.06 -19.59
CA PRO A 564 -4.92 -12.38 -18.98
C PRO A 564 -5.51 -13.51 -19.83
N ALA A 565 -6.65 -13.27 -20.50
CA ALA A 565 -7.29 -14.25 -21.37
C ALA A 565 -6.41 -14.60 -22.60
N LEU A 566 -5.78 -13.59 -23.21
CA LEU A 566 -4.88 -13.80 -24.34
C LEU A 566 -3.61 -14.53 -23.91
N LEU A 567 -3.00 -14.13 -22.79
CA LEU A 567 -1.82 -14.81 -22.24
C LEU A 567 -2.12 -16.29 -21.97
N LYS A 568 -3.24 -16.58 -21.30
CA LYS A 568 -3.69 -17.95 -21.03
C LYS A 568 -3.87 -18.77 -22.30
N SER A 569 -4.46 -18.18 -23.33
CA SER A 569 -4.66 -18.84 -24.62
C SER A 569 -3.32 -19.13 -25.34
N ALA A 570 -2.34 -18.24 -25.20
CA ALA A 570 -1.04 -18.36 -25.83
C ALA A 570 -0.17 -19.42 -25.12
N LEU A 571 -0.17 -19.42 -23.79
CA LEU A 571 0.49 -20.43 -22.96
C LEU A 571 -0.08 -21.85 -23.19
N LYS A 572 -1.40 -21.99 -23.37
CA LYS A 572 -2.02 -23.27 -23.73
C LYS A 572 -1.69 -23.74 -25.15
N LYS A 573 -1.36 -22.81 -26.05
CA LYS A 573 -0.94 -23.15 -27.42
C LYS A 573 0.51 -23.60 -27.47
N SER A 574 1.39 -23.02 -26.65
CA SER A 574 2.81 -23.40 -26.61
C SER A 574 3.01 -24.80 -26.01
N ASP A 575 2.24 -25.17 -24.99
CA ASP A 575 2.25 -26.52 -24.41
C ASP A 575 0.82 -27.02 -24.13
N LYS A 576 0.31 -27.89 -25.01
CA LYS A 576 -1.04 -28.46 -24.89
C LYS A 576 -1.17 -29.46 -23.73
N LYS A 577 -0.06 -30.03 -23.26
CA LYS A 577 -0.06 -31.01 -22.15
C LYS A 577 -0.03 -30.32 -20.79
N TRP A 578 0.44 -29.08 -20.74
CA TRP A 578 0.49 -28.29 -19.52
C TRP A 578 -0.90 -27.86 -19.06
N GLN A 579 -1.26 -28.25 -17.85
CA GLN A 579 -2.49 -27.84 -17.17
C GLN A 579 -2.14 -26.84 -16.07
N PHE A 580 -2.84 -25.71 -16.06
CA PHE A 580 -2.73 -24.67 -15.05
C PHE A 580 -4.05 -23.90 -14.95
N THR A 581 -4.32 -23.31 -13.79
CA THR A 581 -5.52 -22.50 -13.54
C THR A 581 -5.35 -21.04 -13.97
N GLY A 582 -6.43 -20.26 -14.02
CA GLY A 582 -6.30 -18.82 -14.29
C GLY A 582 -5.58 -18.08 -13.17
N ASP A 583 -5.83 -18.51 -11.94
CA ASP A 583 -5.30 -17.90 -10.72
C ASP A 583 -3.81 -18.21 -10.57
N GLU A 584 -3.38 -19.46 -10.79
CA GLU A 584 -1.95 -19.84 -10.85
C GLU A 584 -1.16 -18.97 -11.84
N MET A 585 -1.74 -18.69 -13.00
CA MET A 585 -1.11 -17.84 -14.00
C MET A 585 -0.99 -16.39 -13.50
N MET A 586 -2.05 -15.84 -12.92
CA MET A 586 -2.04 -14.46 -12.45
C MET A 586 -1.15 -14.27 -11.23
N THR A 587 -1.09 -15.23 -10.32
CA THR A 587 -0.15 -15.25 -9.20
C THR A 587 1.28 -15.26 -9.71
N ALA A 588 1.61 -16.11 -10.69
CA ALA A 588 2.93 -16.09 -11.30
C ALA A 588 3.27 -14.76 -11.98
N VAL A 589 2.30 -14.13 -12.66
CA VAL A 589 2.46 -12.80 -13.23
C VAL A 589 2.66 -11.74 -12.14
N GLN A 590 1.98 -11.85 -10.99
CA GLN A 590 2.14 -10.94 -9.85
C GLN A 590 3.54 -11.06 -9.24
N HIS A 591 4.05 -12.27 -9.01
CA HIS A 591 5.43 -12.48 -8.57
C HIS A 591 6.44 -11.89 -9.56
N LEU A 592 6.22 -12.07 -10.88
CA LEU A 592 7.03 -11.41 -11.91
C LEU A 592 6.92 -9.89 -11.84
N ALA A 593 5.74 -9.35 -11.53
CA ALA A 593 5.53 -7.91 -11.37
C ALA A 593 6.25 -7.35 -10.14
N ASN A 594 6.23 -8.07 -9.01
CA ASN A 594 6.95 -7.70 -7.78
C ASN A 594 8.46 -7.65 -8.01
N HIS A 595 8.98 -8.52 -8.88
CA HIS A 595 10.38 -8.48 -9.33
C HIS A 595 10.67 -7.46 -10.46
N GLY A 596 9.66 -6.71 -10.90
CA GLY A 596 9.80 -5.69 -11.95
C GLY A 596 9.85 -6.24 -13.38
N TYR A 597 9.66 -7.54 -13.60
CA TYR A 597 9.66 -8.14 -14.94
C TYR A 597 8.47 -7.68 -15.78
N VAL A 598 7.31 -7.48 -15.17
CA VAL A 598 6.09 -7.00 -15.85
C VAL A 598 5.38 -5.97 -14.96
N SER A 599 4.38 -5.27 -15.47
CA SER A 599 3.50 -4.46 -14.63
C SER A 599 2.07 -4.84 -14.90
N ILE A 600 1.30 -5.09 -13.84
CA ILE A 600 -0.13 -5.33 -13.98
C ILE A 600 -0.80 -3.96 -13.95
N LEU A 601 -1.43 -3.61 -15.06
CA LEU A 601 -2.16 -2.35 -15.22
C LEU A 601 -3.65 -2.63 -15.25
N GLN A 602 -4.44 -1.64 -14.87
CA GLN A 602 -5.89 -1.67 -15.01
C GLN A 602 -6.28 -0.51 -15.91
N SER A 603 -7.01 -0.78 -17.00
CA SER A 603 -7.53 0.29 -17.86
C SER A 603 -8.61 1.10 -17.15
N SER A 604 -8.98 2.24 -17.72
CA SER A 604 -10.14 3.02 -17.29
C SER A 604 -11.47 2.25 -17.41
N THR A 605 -11.55 1.28 -18.34
CA THR A 605 -12.66 0.33 -18.46
C THR A 605 -12.61 -0.82 -17.46
N GLY A 606 -11.58 -0.90 -16.61
CA GLY A 606 -11.41 -1.92 -15.57
C GLY A 606 -10.75 -3.23 -16.05
N ASP A 607 -10.43 -3.34 -17.33
CA ASP A 607 -9.76 -4.52 -17.89
C ASP A 607 -8.33 -4.62 -17.33
N LYS A 608 -7.97 -5.80 -16.82
CA LYS A 608 -6.59 -6.08 -16.41
C LYS A 608 -5.71 -6.31 -17.64
N TYR A 609 -4.57 -5.64 -17.65
CA TYR A 609 -3.53 -5.77 -18.65
C TYR A 609 -2.20 -6.10 -18.00
N ILE A 610 -1.39 -6.88 -18.70
CA ILE A 610 -0.01 -7.17 -18.32
C ILE A 610 0.86 -6.39 -19.29
N LEU A 611 1.53 -5.37 -18.77
CA LEU A 611 2.54 -4.61 -19.49
C LEU A 611 3.84 -5.40 -19.50
N LEU A 612 4.21 -5.89 -20.68
CA LEU A 612 5.42 -6.69 -20.89
C LEU A 612 6.69 -5.82 -20.87
N VAL A 613 6.57 -4.50 -21.01
CA VAL A 613 7.69 -3.56 -20.98
C VAL A 613 7.40 -2.50 -19.90
N PRO A 614 7.57 -2.82 -18.61
CA PRO A 614 7.34 -1.90 -17.49
C PRO A 614 8.01 -0.54 -17.66
N GLU A 615 9.18 -0.56 -18.30
CA GLU A 615 10.02 0.60 -18.54
C GLU A 615 9.31 1.67 -19.37
N LEU A 616 8.41 1.24 -20.25
CA LEU A 616 7.60 2.13 -21.07
C LEU A 616 6.78 3.10 -20.22
N LEU A 617 6.25 2.65 -19.08
CA LEU A 617 5.45 3.47 -18.18
C LEU A 617 6.33 4.47 -17.41
N SER A 618 7.52 4.04 -16.97
CA SER A 618 8.51 4.90 -16.31
C SER A 618 9.01 6.01 -17.26
N ASN A 619 9.30 5.65 -18.50
CA ASN A 619 9.75 6.58 -19.53
C ASN A 619 8.65 7.58 -19.88
N LEU A 620 7.41 7.09 -20.06
CA LEU A 620 6.23 7.94 -20.28
C LEU A 620 6.00 8.93 -19.14
N ALA A 621 6.09 8.46 -17.89
CA ALA A 621 5.94 9.32 -16.71
C ALA A 621 7.00 10.43 -16.71
N SER A 622 8.24 10.11 -17.06
CA SER A 622 9.31 11.10 -17.16
C SER A 622 9.05 12.12 -18.28
N SER A 623 8.51 11.66 -19.42
CA SER A 623 8.08 12.52 -20.51
C SER A 623 6.93 13.47 -20.10
N PHE A 624 6.03 13.06 -19.20
CA PHE A 624 5.03 13.97 -18.62
C PHE A 624 5.69 15.10 -17.82
N VAL A 625 6.63 14.76 -16.94
CA VAL A 625 7.36 15.74 -16.12
C VAL A 625 8.12 16.75 -16.99
N LEU A 626 8.77 16.27 -18.06
CA LEU A 626 9.48 17.13 -19.01
C LEU A 626 8.54 18.08 -19.76
N GLU A 627 7.41 17.57 -20.24
CA GLU A 627 6.41 18.43 -20.91
C GLU A 627 5.76 19.43 -19.95
N ALA A 628 5.50 19.04 -18.70
CA ALA A 628 5.00 19.94 -17.66
C ALA A 628 5.99 21.08 -17.38
N ARG A 629 7.29 20.75 -17.33
CA ARG A 629 8.38 21.71 -17.12
C ARG A 629 8.56 22.66 -18.30
N ARG A 630 8.35 22.19 -19.53
CA ARG A 630 8.41 23.00 -20.76
C ARG A 630 7.28 24.03 -20.87
N ASN A 631 6.36 24.07 -19.91
CA ASN A 631 5.32 25.08 -19.88
C ASN A 631 5.93 26.50 -19.96
N PRO A 632 5.55 27.33 -20.95
CA PRO A 632 6.20 28.63 -21.19
C PRO A 632 6.13 29.61 -20.01
N ARG A 633 5.14 29.47 -19.14
CA ARG A 633 4.96 30.31 -17.95
C ARG A 633 5.68 29.78 -16.72
N GLY A 634 6.33 28.61 -16.81
CA GLY A 634 7.01 27.99 -15.68
C GLY A 634 6.07 27.51 -14.58
N LEU A 635 4.79 27.27 -14.90
CA LEU A 635 3.76 26.86 -13.94
C LEU A 635 3.78 25.36 -13.62
N GLY A 636 4.56 24.56 -14.35
CA GLY A 636 4.63 23.12 -14.12
C GLY A 636 3.31 22.40 -14.35
N VAL A 637 2.56 22.74 -15.41
CA VAL A 637 1.21 22.20 -15.66
C VAL A 637 1.08 21.45 -16.99
N LEU A 638 0.21 20.44 -17.01
CA LEU A 638 -0.26 19.75 -18.22
C LEU A 638 -1.77 19.90 -18.37
N GLU A 639 -2.25 20.11 -19.59
CA GLU A 639 -3.68 20.08 -19.90
C GLU A 639 -4.16 18.62 -19.93
N GLU A 640 -5.05 18.25 -19.00
CA GLU A 640 -5.47 16.87 -18.77
C GLU A 640 -6.18 16.30 -20.01
N ASP A 641 -7.13 17.03 -20.59
CA ASP A 641 -7.89 16.56 -21.75
C ASP A 641 -7.01 16.35 -22.99
N ARG A 642 -6.03 17.23 -23.19
CA ARG A 642 -5.05 17.11 -24.28
C ARG A 642 -4.14 15.91 -24.07
N LEU A 643 -3.74 15.66 -22.82
CA LEU A 643 -2.95 14.50 -22.41
C LEU A 643 -3.70 13.20 -22.68
N LEU A 644 -4.93 13.09 -22.17
CA LEU A 644 -5.77 11.90 -22.27
C LEU A 644 -6.27 11.62 -23.70
N LYS A 645 -6.34 12.63 -24.57
CA LYS A 645 -6.61 12.46 -26.02
C LYS A 645 -5.37 12.04 -26.82
N GLY A 646 -4.19 11.99 -26.20
CA GLY A 646 -2.93 11.62 -26.88
C GLY A 646 -2.39 12.70 -27.82
N ASN A 647 -2.71 13.98 -27.56
CA ASN A 647 -2.30 15.11 -28.41
C ASN A 647 -0.90 15.66 -28.05
N TYR A 648 -0.26 15.11 -27.02
CA TYR A 648 1.17 15.32 -26.75
C TYR A 648 2.00 14.31 -27.55
N LYS A 649 3.13 14.77 -28.11
CA LYS A 649 4.01 13.93 -28.93
C LYS A 649 5.05 13.23 -28.05
N PHE A 650 4.72 12.04 -27.56
CA PHE A 650 5.64 11.18 -26.83
C PHE A 650 6.25 10.13 -27.76
N ALA A 651 7.57 10.02 -27.77
CA ALA A 651 8.31 9.11 -28.65
C ALA A 651 7.96 7.64 -28.34
N GLU A 652 7.75 7.35 -27.05
CA GLU A 652 7.40 6.06 -26.46
C GLU A 652 6.08 5.50 -27.00
N LEU A 653 5.16 6.39 -27.39
CA LEU A 653 3.82 6.01 -27.87
C LEU A 653 3.75 5.86 -29.39
N THR A 654 4.80 6.19 -30.14
CA THR A 654 4.72 6.26 -31.61
C THR A 654 4.41 4.92 -32.27
N SER A 655 5.04 3.84 -31.80
CA SER A 655 4.91 2.47 -32.35
C SER A 655 3.72 1.66 -31.81
N LEU A 656 2.91 2.22 -30.91
CA LEU A 656 1.84 1.49 -30.23
C LEU A 656 0.48 1.63 -30.94
N THR A 657 -0.43 0.69 -30.70
CA THR A 657 -1.83 0.79 -31.14
C THR A 657 -2.59 1.87 -30.36
N LYS A 658 -3.70 2.39 -30.91
CA LYS A 658 -4.50 3.44 -30.26
C LYS A 658 -4.93 3.05 -28.82
N LYS A 659 -5.44 1.82 -28.64
CA LYS A 659 -5.89 1.31 -27.34
C LYS A 659 -4.76 1.19 -26.32
N GLU A 660 -3.56 0.78 -26.75
CA GLU A 660 -2.37 0.73 -25.90
C GLU A 660 -1.96 2.13 -25.43
N LYS A 661 -1.98 3.13 -26.32
CA LYS A 661 -1.67 4.53 -25.98
C LYS A 661 -2.64 5.07 -24.93
N GLU A 662 -3.94 4.91 -25.17
CA GLU A 662 -4.99 5.38 -24.25
C GLU A 662 -4.85 4.74 -22.87
N THR A 663 -4.63 3.43 -22.81
CA THR A 663 -4.45 2.71 -21.55
C THR A 663 -3.23 3.20 -20.78
N LEU A 664 -2.09 3.40 -21.44
CA LEU A 664 -0.86 3.85 -20.78
C LEU A 664 -0.95 5.30 -20.29
N LEU A 665 -1.59 6.19 -21.06
CA LEU A 665 -1.82 7.58 -20.65
C LEU A 665 -2.73 7.66 -19.41
N ASP A 666 -3.78 6.86 -19.38
CA ASP A 666 -4.70 6.78 -18.24
C ASP A 666 -3.98 6.31 -16.98
N VAL A 667 -3.23 5.22 -17.10
CA VAL A 667 -2.52 4.61 -15.98
C VAL A 667 -1.41 5.53 -15.46
N ALA A 668 -0.63 6.16 -16.35
CA ALA A 668 0.39 7.13 -15.95
C ALA A 668 -0.23 8.30 -15.19
N THR A 669 -1.37 8.81 -15.65
CA THR A 669 -2.09 9.92 -14.99
C THR A 669 -2.59 9.51 -13.60
N VAL A 670 -3.20 8.32 -13.48
CA VAL A 670 -3.65 7.77 -12.20
C VAL A 670 -2.47 7.61 -11.23
N LEU A 671 -1.31 7.14 -11.69
CA LEU A 671 -0.13 6.96 -10.85
C LEU A 671 0.39 8.28 -10.25
N PHE A 672 0.42 9.36 -11.03
CA PHE A 672 0.85 10.67 -10.50
C PHE A 672 -0.10 11.21 -9.42
N LEU A 673 -1.41 11.04 -9.61
CA LEU A 673 -2.43 11.45 -8.63
C LEU A 673 -2.38 10.59 -7.37
N GLN A 674 -2.34 9.26 -7.52
CA GLN A 674 -2.26 8.32 -6.39
C GLN A 674 -0.99 8.51 -5.55
N ARG A 675 0.14 8.80 -6.19
CA ARG A 675 1.41 9.09 -5.49
C ARG A 675 1.51 10.53 -4.97
N THR A 676 0.45 11.33 -5.07
CA THR A 676 0.40 12.72 -4.59
C THR A 676 1.52 13.60 -5.18
N LEU A 677 1.89 13.36 -6.43
CA LEU A 677 2.93 14.12 -7.14
C LEU A 677 2.34 15.32 -7.89
N CYS A 678 1.06 15.24 -8.24
CA CYS A 678 0.30 16.33 -8.83
C CYS A 678 -1.12 16.36 -8.25
N PHE A 679 -1.81 17.48 -8.50
CA PHE A 679 -3.24 17.62 -8.23
C PHE A 679 -3.96 18.19 -9.46
N ARG A 680 -5.28 18.04 -9.48
CA ARG A 680 -6.14 18.58 -10.53
C ARG A 680 -6.65 19.96 -10.15
N GLU A 681 -6.55 20.91 -11.08
CA GLU A 681 -7.06 22.28 -10.92
C GLU A 681 -7.83 22.70 -12.19
N PRO A 682 -9.08 23.20 -12.07
CA PRO A 682 -9.86 23.64 -13.21
C PRO A 682 -9.54 25.11 -13.55
N PHE A 683 -9.42 25.43 -14.83
CA PHE A 683 -9.29 26.80 -15.31
C PHE A 683 -10.01 26.98 -16.64
N ASN A 684 -10.94 27.93 -16.73
CA ASN A 684 -11.77 28.20 -17.92
C ASN A 684 -12.36 26.93 -18.56
N ASP A 685 -13.05 26.11 -17.76
CA ASP A 685 -13.68 24.84 -18.17
C ASP A 685 -12.71 23.75 -18.66
N GLN A 686 -11.39 23.94 -18.47
CA GLN A 686 -10.35 22.95 -18.77
C GLN A 686 -9.69 22.44 -17.48
N GLY A 687 -9.45 21.14 -17.39
CA GLY A 687 -8.71 20.53 -16.28
C GLY A 687 -7.20 20.55 -16.52
N PHE A 688 -6.44 21.01 -15.54
CA PHE A 688 -4.97 20.96 -15.54
C PHE A 688 -4.45 20.04 -14.44
N LEU A 689 -3.39 19.30 -14.76
CA LEU A 689 -2.57 18.59 -13.78
C LEU A 689 -1.42 19.50 -13.39
N VAL A 690 -1.38 19.91 -12.12
CA VAL A 690 -0.39 20.83 -11.57
C VAL A 690 0.66 20.05 -10.78
N PHE A 691 1.93 20.22 -11.12
CA PHE A 691 3.07 19.58 -10.46
C PHE A 691 3.79 20.60 -9.56
N PRO A 692 3.57 20.58 -8.23
CA PRO A 692 4.06 21.64 -7.34
C PRO A 692 5.58 21.82 -7.36
N SER A 693 6.32 20.72 -7.52
CA SER A 693 7.78 20.72 -7.55
C SER A 693 8.38 21.31 -8.84
N LEU A 694 7.56 21.56 -9.86
CA LEU A 694 7.99 22.12 -11.15
C LEU A 694 7.63 23.61 -11.32
N ILE A 695 6.98 24.22 -10.33
CA ILE A 695 6.65 25.65 -10.36
C ILE A 695 7.94 26.46 -10.22
N ASN A 696 8.24 27.27 -11.22
CA ASN A 696 9.40 28.16 -11.27
C ASN A 696 9.05 29.63 -10.99
N GLU A 697 7.76 29.95 -10.85
CA GLU A 697 7.30 31.30 -10.54
C GLU A 697 7.72 31.70 -9.13
N LYS A 698 8.46 32.81 -9.02
CA LYS A 698 8.88 33.35 -7.71
C LYS A 698 7.76 34.18 -7.11
N ARG A 699 7.70 34.19 -5.78
CA ARG A 699 6.76 35.05 -5.04
C ARG A 699 6.97 36.53 -5.42
N PRO A 700 5.91 37.25 -5.81
CA PRO A 700 6.00 38.67 -6.16
C PRO A 700 6.31 39.53 -4.92
N ILE A 701 7.12 40.58 -5.11
CA ILE A 701 7.62 41.45 -4.02
C ILE A 701 6.55 42.48 -3.57
N ILE A 702 5.51 42.71 -4.38
CA ILE A 702 4.65 43.90 -4.30
C ILE A 702 3.45 43.73 -3.33
N GLU A 703 3.16 42.50 -2.87
CA GLU A 703 2.02 42.18 -1.99
C GLU A 703 2.40 41.26 -0.82
N ASP A 704 3.46 41.61 -0.06
CA ASP A 704 3.86 40.79 1.09
C ASP A 704 2.99 41.09 2.32
N ILE A 705 1.97 40.24 2.52
CA ILE A 705 1.41 40.00 3.85
C ILE A 705 2.59 39.57 4.74
N PRO A 706 2.88 40.28 5.85
CA PRO A 706 3.99 39.93 6.72
C PRO A 706 3.78 38.53 7.27
N VAL A 707 4.80 37.68 7.16
CA VAL A 707 4.79 36.32 7.71
C VAL A 707 6.00 36.12 8.61
N ILE A 708 5.81 35.34 9.66
CA ILE A 708 6.83 35.00 10.64
C ILE A 708 7.14 33.51 10.43
N ASP A 709 8.41 33.20 10.14
CA ASP A 709 8.90 31.82 10.16
C ASP A 709 8.67 31.24 11.57
N ASP A 710 8.50 29.95 11.72
CA ASP A 710 8.19 29.36 13.02
C ASP A 710 9.00 28.08 13.24
N VAL A 711 8.38 26.91 13.17
CA VAL A 711 9.09 25.62 13.32
C VAL A 711 9.90 25.25 12.09
N TYR A 712 11.12 24.74 12.33
CA TYR A 712 12.03 24.25 11.30
C TYR A 712 12.10 22.73 11.34
N TYR A 713 12.16 22.11 10.17
CA TYR A 713 12.30 20.67 10.01
C TYR A 713 13.51 20.36 9.14
N ARG A 714 14.35 19.45 9.62
CA ARG A 714 15.31 18.74 8.78
C ARG A 714 14.83 17.32 8.61
N VAL A 715 14.62 16.93 7.37
CA VAL A 715 14.08 15.62 7.01
C VAL A 715 15.13 14.87 6.20
N ASN A 716 15.49 13.67 6.63
CA ASN A 716 16.47 12.82 5.96
C ASN A 716 15.80 11.52 5.47
N GLY A 717 16.25 11.00 4.32
CA GLY A 717 15.71 9.78 3.68
C GLY A 717 15.27 10.04 2.22
N PRO A 718 14.32 9.28 1.66
CA PRO A 718 13.77 9.52 0.32
C PRO A 718 12.88 10.77 0.26
N VAL A 719 13.52 11.94 0.23
CA VAL A 719 12.88 13.26 0.35
C VAL A 719 12.35 13.87 -0.95
N GLU A 720 12.60 13.24 -2.09
CA GLU A 720 12.42 13.79 -3.44
C GLU A 720 10.99 14.24 -3.72
N ASN A 721 10.03 13.49 -3.20
CA ASN A 721 8.60 13.75 -3.39
C ASN A 721 7.95 14.40 -2.17
N VAL A 722 8.71 14.67 -1.09
CA VAL A 722 8.16 15.15 0.18
C VAL A 722 7.45 16.48 0.00
N PHE A 723 8.10 17.45 -0.65
CA PHE A 723 7.50 18.76 -0.89
C PHE A 723 6.18 18.66 -1.68
N ALA A 724 6.20 17.98 -2.83
CA ALA A 724 5.00 17.83 -3.67
C ALA A 724 3.86 17.13 -2.93
N SER A 725 4.15 16.02 -2.23
CA SER A 725 3.13 15.31 -1.45
C SER A 725 2.53 16.15 -0.35
N LEU A 726 3.34 16.93 0.38
CA LEU A 726 2.83 17.83 1.42
C LEU A 726 1.92 18.90 0.82
N VAL A 727 2.31 19.48 -0.32
CA VAL A 727 1.48 20.48 -1.01
C VAL A 727 0.10 19.91 -1.36
N VAL A 728 0.08 18.68 -1.90
CA VAL A 728 -1.14 17.98 -2.31
C VAL A 728 -1.99 17.59 -1.11
N LEU A 729 -1.41 16.88 -0.12
CA LEU A 729 -2.15 16.32 1.03
C LEU A 729 -2.75 17.41 1.91
N LEU A 730 -2.00 18.46 2.23
CA LEU A 730 -2.53 19.60 3.00
C LEU A 730 -3.66 20.30 2.24
N GLY A 731 -3.55 20.40 0.91
CA GLY A 731 -4.60 20.98 0.07
C GLY A 731 -5.81 20.08 -0.18
N TYR A 732 -5.75 18.80 0.21
CA TYR A 732 -6.85 17.85 0.15
C TYR A 732 -7.61 17.71 1.46
N THR A 733 -7.15 18.39 2.52
CA THR A 733 -7.93 18.58 3.74
C THR A 733 -9.14 19.47 3.43
N ASN A 734 -10.22 19.35 4.22
CA ASN A 734 -11.38 20.24 4.07
C ASN A 734 -11.18 21.58 4.81
N THR A 735 -10.13 21.65 5.63
CA THR A 735 -9.89 22.74 6.58
C THR A 735 -9.06 23.84 5.92
N PHE A 736 -8.03 23.46 5.14
CA PHE A 736 -7.11 24.42 4.53
C PHE A 736 -7.40 24.60 3.04
N ILE A 737 -7.78 25.81 2.66
CA ILE A 737 -7.93 26.20 1.25
C ILE A 737 -6.57 26.61 0.72
N ARG A 738 -6.15 26.02 -0.40
CA ARG A 738 -4.93 26.46 -1.11
C ARG A 738 -5.17 27.86 -1.68
N ASN A 739 -4.33 28.81 -1.27
CA ASN A 739 -4.42 30.20 -1.72
C ASN A 739 -3.42 30.47 -2.85
N ASN A 740 -2.12 30.31 -2.57
CA ASN A 740 -1.04 30.57 -3.53
C ASN A 740 0.06 29.50 -3.49
N GLN A 741 0.74 29.33 -4.62
CA GLN A 741 1.89 28.46 -4.76
C GLN A 741 2.97 29.15 -5.59
N TRP A 742 4.21 29.03 -5.14
CA TRP A 742 5.38 29.56 -5.80
C TRP A 742 6.51 28.53 -5.75
N GLN A 743 7.61 28.85 -6.41
CA GLN A 743 8.84 28.06 -6.36
C GLN A 743 9.23 27.80 -4.90
N ASN A 744 9.22 26.53 -4.51
CA ASN A 744 9.57 26.05 -3.18
C ASN A 744 8.69 26.59 -2.04
N GLN A 745 7.48 27.08 -2.31
CA GLN A 745 6.59 27.62 -1.28
C GLN A 745 5.11 27.34 -1.57
N ALA A 746 4.36 26.98 -0.54
CA ALA A 746 2.89 26.86 -0.60
C ALA A 746 2.23 27.62 0.55
N GLN A 747 1.08 28.22 0.26
CA GLN A 747 0.29 29.03 1.18
C GLN A 747 -1.15 28.53 1.25
N TYR A 748 -1.67 28.49 2.47
CA TYR A 748 -2.99 28.01 2.82
C TYR A 748 -3.74 29.02 3.66
N GLN A 749 -5.07 28.94 3.61
CA GLN A 749 -5.97 29.81 4.35
C GLN A 749 -7.07 28.97 5.01
N LEU A 750 -7.38 29.28 6.28
CA LEU A 750 -8.50 28.68 7.02
C LEU A 750 -9.73 29.60 7.03
N GLY A 751 -9.52 30.86 7.42
CA GLY A 751 -10.52 31.92 7.47
C GLY A 751 -9.96 33.25 6.94
N GLU A 752 -10.75 34.32 6.98
CA GLU A 752 -10.28 35.66 6.56
C GLU A 752 -9.08 36.10 7.42
N GLY A 753 -7.95 36.38 6.78
CA GLY A 753 -6.71 36.79 7.44
C GLY A 753 -5.93 35.68 8.14
N GLU A 754 -6.44 34.45 8.23
CA GLU A 754 -5.76 33.31 8.86
C GLU A 754 -4.93 32.53 7.84
N ILE A 755 -3.71 33.01 7.60
CA ILE A 755 -2.81 32.48 6.58
C ILE A 755 -1.65 31.71 7.22
N CYS A 756 -1.43 30.50 6.74
CA CYS A 756 -0.31 29.64 7.11
C CYS A 756 0.33 29.05 5.86
N GLY A 757 1.52 28.50 6.00
CA GLY A 757 2.16 27.81 4.89
C GLY A 757 3.51 27.25 5.25
N PHE A 758 4.18 26.73 4.24
CA PHE A 758 5.53 26.22 4.41
C PHE A 758 6.40 26.49 3.19
N LYS A 759 7.71 26.53 3.41
CA LYS A 759 8.72 26.78 2.39
C LYS A 759 9.85 25.77 2.48
N GLN A 760 10.33 25.35 1.31
CA GLN A 760 11.54 24.55 1.15
C GLN A 760 12.73 25.48 0.93
N ILE A 761 13.80 25.23 1.69
CA ILE A 761 14.92 26.19 1.80
C ILE A 761 16.22 25.59 1.34
N ALA A 762 16.45 24.34 1.72
CA ALA A 762 17.49 23.53 1.18
C ALA A 762 16.87 22.24 0.67
N ASN A 763 17.32 21.82 -0.49
CA ASN A 763 17.06 20.50 -1.02
C ASN A 763 18.40 19.94 -1.47
N ARG A 764 18.85 18.91 -0.76
CA ARG A 764 20.03 18.12 -1.05
C ARG A 764 19.54 16.69 -1.23
N GLU A 765 20.26 15.89 -1.99
CA GLU A 765 19.81 14.51 -2.19
C GLU A 765 19.82 13.76 -0.86
N GLY A 766 18.66 13.22 -0.48
CA GLY A 766 18.48 12.54 0.80
C GLY A 766 18.19 13.45 2.01
N GLU A 767 18.16 14.78 1.83
CA GLU A 767 17.89 15.76 2.89
C GLU A 767 17.08 16.96 2.37
N ILE A 768 15.95 17.27 3.02
CA ILE A 768 15.16 18.46 2.74
C ILE A 768 14.98 19.28 4.02
N GLU A 769 15.18 20.60 3.92
CA GLU A 769 14.93 21.55 5.00
C GLU A 769 13.65 22.33 4.70
N LEU A 770 12.69 22.24 5.61
CA LEU A 770 11.36 22.85 5.51
C LEU A 770 11.14 23.80 6.68
N ILE A 771 10.41 24.89 6.44
CA ILE A 771 9.98 25.85 7.46
C ILE A 771 8.48 26.05 7.37
N LEU A 772 7.80 26.01 8.51
CA LEU A 772 6.44 26.54 8.63
C LEU A 772 6.47 28.04 8.88
N TYR A 773 5.55 28.77 8.28
CA TYR A 773 5.38 30.20 8.50
C TYR A 773 3.89 30.53 8.69
N TYR A 774 3.64 31.61 9.43
CA TYR A 774 2.31 32.06 9.78
C TYR A 774 2.23 33.58 9.70
N VAL A 775 1.04 34.13 9.53
CA VAL A 775 0.82 35.56 9.76
C VAL A 775 0.97 35.92 11.24
N PRO A 776 1.36 37.16 11.57
CA PRO A 776 1.34 37.66 12.94
C PRO A 776 -0.03 37.46 13.59
N ASN A 777 -0.04 37.08 14.88
CA ASN A 777 -1.25 36.87 15.70
C ASN A 777 -2.20 35.78 15.22
N ILE A 778 -1.72 34.75 14.51
CA ILE A 778 -2.54 33.58 14.18
C ILE A 778 -3.04 32.87 15.46
N PRO A 779 -4.29 32.39 15.53
CA PRO A 779 -4.75 31.64 16.70
C PRO A 779 -3.98 30.34 16.92
N GLU A 780 -3.66 30.03 18.18
CA GLU A 780 -2.82 28.88 18.55
C GLU A 780 -3.41 27.54 18.09
N HIS A 781 -4.73 27.42 18.07
CA HIS A 781 -5.40 26.20 17.58
C HIS A 781 -5.16 25.96 16.07
N VAL A 782 -5.10 27.02 15.25
CA VAL A 782 -4.80 26.92 13.81
C VAL A 782 -3.35 26.52 13.61
N LYS A 783 -2.46 27.12 14.41
CA LYS A 783 -1.03 26.80 14.41
C LYS A 783 -0.79 25.33 14.75
N SER A 784 -1.37 24.85 15.86
CA SER A 784 -1.30 23.46 16.32
C SER A 784 -1.87 22.49 15.29
N LEU A 785 -3.03 22.81 14.70
CA LEU A 785 -3.66 21.95 13.70
C LEU A 785 -2.83 21.83 12.41
N PHE A 786 -2.34 22.96 11.87
CA PHE A 786 -1.50 22.96 10.66
C PHE A 786 -0.17 22.24 10.89
N GLN A 787 0.48 22.50 12.03
CA GLN A 787 1.72 21.83 12.40
C GLN A 787 1.50 20.33 12.60
N GLY A 788 0.45 19.93 13.32
CA GLY A 788 0.13 18.53 13.58
C GLY A 788 -0.13 17.74 12.30
N LEU A 789 -0.87 18.29 11.34
CA LEU A 789 -1.08 17.65 10.04
C LEU A 789 0.20 17.57 9.21
N PHE A 790 1.01 18.62 9.22
CA PHE A 790 2.29 18.64 8.53
C PHE A 790 3.23 17.54 9.04
N GLU A 791 3.38 17.43 10.37
CA GLU A 791 4.18 16.38 11.03
C GLU A 791 3.59 14.98 10.79
N ARG A 792 2.25 14.84 10.80
CA ARG A 792 1.55 13.57 10.54
C ARG A 792 1.86 13.05 9.13
N PHE A 793 1.76 13.90 8.11
CA PHE A 793 2.07 13.51 6.73
C PHE A 793 3.55 13.20 6.50
N LEU A 794 4.46 13.80 7.28
CA LEU A 794 5.88 13.44 7.27
C LEU A 794 6.12 12.06 7.92
N SER A 795 5.44 11.77 9.03
CA SER A 795 5.65 10.54 9.81
C SER A 795 5.29 9.24 9.09
N ARG A 796 4.37 9.31 8.11
CA ARG A 796 3.94 8.15 7.31
C ARG A 796 4.99 7.67 6.31
N LYS A 797 6.05 8.42 6.12
CA LYS A 797 7.10 8.10 5.16
C LYS A 797 8.30 7.51 5.92
N ASP A 798 9.12 6.71 5.24
CA ASP A 798 10.36 6.19 5.81
C ASP A 798 11.44 7.30 5.90
N LEU A 799 11.18 8.29 6.76
CA LEU A 799 11.96 9.50 6.90
C LEU A 799 12.38 9.67 8.35
N LYS A 800 13.59 10.21 8.56
CA LYS A 800 14.04 10.71 9.86
C LYS A 800 13.76 12.20 9.92
N VAL A 801 12.92 12.63 10.85
CA VAL A 801 12.44 14.02 10.95
C VAL A 801 12.94 14.64 12.25
N TYR A 802 13.76 15.68 12.13
CA TYR A 802 14.25 16.47 13.25
C TYR A 802 13.51 17.79 13.31
N ARG A 803 12.93 18.09 14.47
CA ARG A 803 12.20 19.34 14.73
C ARG A 803 13.07 20.32 15.52
N TYR A 804 13.08 21.57 15.08
CA TYR A 804 13.75 22.68 15.77
C TYR A 804 12.75 23.80 16.03
N GLN A 805 12.54 24.11 17.31
CA GLN A 805 11.65 25.19 17.73
C GLN A 805 12.34 26.55 17.53
N PRO A 806 11.57 27.62 17.23
CA PRO A 806 12.11 28.97 17.22
C PRO A 806 12.55 29.37 18.63
N VAL A 807 13.73 29.99 18.73
CA VAL A 807 14.30 30.44 20.01
C VAL A 807 14.37 31.95 20.02
N ASN A 808 13.62 32.56 20.94
CA ASN A 808 13.69 33.99 21.21
C ASN A 808 14.49 34.24 22.48
N CYS A 809 15.26 35.32 22.48
CA CYS A 809 15.99 35.75 23.66
C CYS A 809 15.02 36.17 24.78
N PRO A 810 15.12 35.63 25.99
CA PRO A 810 14.22 36.01 27.08
C PRO A 810 14.36 37.49 27.49
N ASP A 811 15.56 38.08 27.33
CA ASP A 811 15.84 39.45 27.80
C ASP A 811 15.47 40.55 26.79
N CYS A 812 15.76 40.37 25.50
CA CYS A 812 15.47 41.37 24.46
C CYS A 812 14.44 40.93 23.42
N ASN A 813 13.90 39.72 23.54
CA ASN A 813 12.98 39.09 22.59
C ASN A 813 13.51 38.96 21.15
N GLU A 814 14.82 39.18 20.95
CA GLU A 814 15.46 38.99 19.64
C GLU A 814 15.48 37.51 19.27
N ARG A 815 15.13 37.22 18.01
CA ARG A 815 15.07 35.85 17.51
C ARG A 815 16.44 35.37 17.05
N LEU A 816 16.85 34.21 17.53
CA LEU A 816 18.13 33.62 17.15
C LEU A 816 18.08 33.16 15.69
N ALA A 817 19.16 33.42 14.96
CA ALA A 817 19.33 32.89 13.62
C ALA A 817 19.27 31.35 13.65
N ARG A 818 18.41 30.78 12.81
CA ARG A 818 18.19 29.32 12.73
C ARG A 818 19.48 28.51 12.60
N THR A 819 20.44 29.02 11.82
CA THR A 819 21.72 28.36 11.55
C THR A 819 22.54 28.22 12.83
N VAL A 820 22.44 29.21 13.73
CA VAL A 820 23.09 29.17 15.04
C VAL A 820 22.41 28.13 15.92
N VAL A 821 21.08 28.12 15.99
CA VAL A 821 20.32 27.14 16.79
C VAL A 821 20.64 25.70 16.35
N MET A 822 20.55 25.42 15.05
CA MET A 822 20.84 24.09 14.49
C MET A 822 22.29 23.67 14.76
N GLN A 823 23.28 24.54 14.48
CA GLN A 823 24.69 24.22 14.68
C GLN A 823 25.06 23.95 16.15
N GLN A 824 24.45 24.67 17.11
CA GLN A 824 24.75 24.45 18.53
C GLN A 824 24.13 23.14 19.02
N LEU A 825 22.89 22.85 18.64
CA LEU A 825 22.21 21.61 19.01
C LEU A 825 22.88 20.37 18.38
N GLU A 826 23.31 20.47 17.11
CA GLU A 826 24.10 19.41 16.45
C GLU A 826 25.44 19.14 17.15
N LYS A 827 26.05 20.16 17.76
CA LYS A 827 27.27 20.04 18.56
C LYS A 827 27.01 19.52 19.98
N GLY A 828 25.77 19.14 20.30
CA GLY A 828 25.36 18.67 21.63
C GLY A 828 25.39 19.76 22.70
N LYS A 829 25.33 21.04 22.32
CA LYS A 829 25.32 22.16 23.27
C LYS A 829 23.90 22.56 23.60
N SER A 830 23.63 22.75 24.89
CA SER A 830 22.31 23.13 25.42
C SER A 830 22.08 24.65 25.52
N PHE A 831 23.00 25.47 25.01
CA PHE A 831 22.86 26.93 25.08
C PHE A 831 23.55 27.67 23.92
N SER A 832 23.11 28.90 23.67
CA SER A 832 23.74 29.88 22.77
C SER A 832 23.76 31.27 23.44
N PHE A 833 24.47 32.24 22.87
CA PHE A 833 24.43 33.64 23.31
C PHE A 833 23.58 34.49 22.36
N CYS A 834 22.88 35.48 22.90
CA CYS A 834 22.19 36.49 22.11
C CYS A 834 23.20 37.39 21.39
N ASN A 835 22.98 37.67 20.10
CA ASN A 835 23.85 38.60 19.36
C ASN A 835 23.62 40.07 19.76
N GLU A 836 22.41 40.42 20.24
CA GLU A 836 22.04 41.80 20.58
C GLU A 836 22.40 42.15 22.03
N CYS A 837 21.92 41.37 23.01
CA CYS A 837 22.13 41.69 24.43
C CYS A 837 23.21 40.84 25.11
N GLY A 838 23.82 39.88 24.41
CA GLY A 838 24.87 39.01 24.94
C GLY A 838 24.42 37.98 25.98
N SER A 839 23.13 37.90 26.30
CA SER A 839 22.66 36.98 27.34
C SER A 839 22.74 35.51 26.93
N LYS A 840 22.84 34.63 27.92
CA LYS A 840 22.91 33.18 27.72
C LYS A 840 21.49 32.61 27.56
N ILE A 841 21.24 31.98 26.43
CA ILE A 841 19.94 31.44 26.03
C ILE A 841 20.02 29.92 26.05
N ILE A 842 19.10 29.29 26.79
CA ILE A 842 18.98 27.83 26.84
C ILE A 842 18.27 27.36 25.56
N LEU A 843 18.84 26.37 24.88
CA LEU A 843 18.26 25.80 23.67
C LEU A 843 17.39 24.58 24.04
N PRO A 844 16.24 24.38 23.37
CA PRO A 844 15.41 23.19 23.56
C PRO A 844 16.09 21.95 22.96
N ASP A 845 15.85 20.78 23.54
CA ASP A 845 16.38 19.51 23.02
C ASP A 845 15.84 19.21 21.61
N ILE A 846 16.64 18.49 20.81
CA ILE A 846 16.20 18.01 19.50
C ILE A 846 15.18 16.89 19.73
N GLU A 847 13.96 17.11 19.29
CA GLU A 847 12.94 16.08 19.28
C GLU A 847 13.03 15.24 18.00
N ASP A 848 13.36 13.95 18.17
CA ASP A 848 13.19 12.94 17.12
C ASP A 848 11.72 12.51 17.11
N LEU A 849 10.98 12.99 16.11
CA LEU A 849 9.54 12.74 15.96
C LEU A 849 9.22 11.25 15.77
N TYR A 850 10.22 10.40 15.45
CA TYR A 850 10.02 8.96 15.29
C TYR A 850 9.64 8.25 16.60
N ARG A 851 9.92 8.85 17.77
CA ARG A 851 9.65 8.26 19.10
C ARG A 851 8.43 8.86 19.82
N GLY A 852 7.77 9.87 19.24
CA GLY A 852 7.00 10.84 20.04
C GLY A 852 5.58 11.19 19.60
N PHE A 853 4.89 10.39 18.78
CA PHE A 853 3.46 10.63 18.53
C PHE A 853 2.60 10.00 19.64
N GLN A 854 2.59 10.62 20.83
CA GLN A 854 1.80 10.11 21.97
C GLN A 854 0.51 10.86 22.26
N ASN A 855 0.16 11.93 21.56
CA ASN A 855 -1.17 12.54 21.70
C ASN A 855 -1.62 13.11 20.35
N ALA A 856 -2.44 12.35 19.61
CA ALA A 856 -3.13 12.85 18.43
C ALA A 856 -4.58 13.19 18.82
N GLU A 857 -4.95 14.45 18.65
CA GLU A 857 -6.33 14.91 18.71
C GLU A 857 -7.14 14.21 17.60
N GLU A 858 -8.31 13.66 17.91
CA GLU A 858 -9.26 12.99 16.99
C GLU A 858 -9.45 13.72 15.65
N LYS A 859 -9.38 15.05 15.67
CA LYS A 859 -9.48 15.92 14.48
C LYS A 859 -8.37 15.70 13.46
N LEU A 860 -7.14 15.37 13.87
CA LEU A 860 -6.01 15.17 12.94
C LEU A 860 -6.20 13.91 12.10
N ASP A 861 -6.67 12.83 12.72
CA ASP A 861 -6.92 11.56 12.04
C ASP A 861 -8.08 11.68 11.04
N GLU A 862 -9.12 12.43 11.39
CA GLU A 862 -10.24 12.73 10.48
C GLU A 862 -9.77 13.48 9.24
N GLN A 863 -8.99 14.55 9.41
CA GLN A 863 -8.45 15.35 8.31
C GLN A 863 -7.52 14.56 7.39
N GLU A 864 -6.67 13.73 7.98
CA GLU A 864 -5.80 12.82 7.23
C GLU A 864 -6.62 11.80 6.41
N ALA A 865 -7.65 11.20 7.00
CA ALA A 865 -8.53 10.26 6.31
C ALA A 865 -9.25 10.94 5.12
N ILE A 866 -9.71 12.18 5.29
CA ILE A 866 -10.33 12.98 4.22
C ILE A 866 -9.35 13.21 3.08
N ALA A 867 -8.10 13.61 3.37
CA ALA A 867 -7.09 13.85 2.34
C ALA A 867 -6.77 12.59 1.52
N LEU A 868 -6.70 11.42 2.18
CA LEU A 868 -6.46 10.14 1.50
C LEU A 868 -7.66 9.71 0.63
N ARG A 869 -8.90 9.89 1.11
CA ARG A 869 -10.10 9.61 0.32
C ARG A 869 -10.20 10.55 -0.88
N ARG A 870 -9.80 11.83 -0.72
CA ARG A 870 -9.71 12.76 -1.85
C ARG A 870 -8.73 12.27 -2.90
N THR A 871 -7.55 11.81 -2.52
CA THR A 871 -6.57 11.21 -3.44
C THR A 871 -7.17 10.03 -4.22
N ALA A 872 -7.89 9.13 -3.54
CA ALA A 872 -8.59 8.01 -4.17
C ALA A 872 -9.68 8.48 -5.15
N PHE A 873 -10.45 9.51 -4.77
CA PHE A 873 -11.47 10.12 -5.61
C PHE A 873 -10.89 10.74 -6.88
N GLU A 874 -9.80 11.49 -6.78
CA GLU A 874 -9.14 12.13 -7.92
C GLU A 874 -8.62 11.09 -8.94
N ALA A 875 -8.15 9.93 -8.46
CA ALA A 875 -7.78 8.78 -9.29
C ALA A 875 -9.01 8.11 -9.94
N ALA A 876 -10.12 7.97 -9.21
CA ALA A 876 -11.36 7.41 -9.74
C ALA A 876 -11.97 8.30 -10.85
N LEU A 877 -11.83 9.63 -10.76
CA LEU A 877 -12.27 10.56 -11.80
C LEU A 877 -11.59 10.32 -13.16
N VAL A 878 -10.30 9.98 -13.18
CA VAL A 878 -9.60 9.63 -14.44
C VAL A 878 -10.27 8.44 -15.11
N ARG A 879 -10.69 7.44 -14.32
CA ARG A 879 -11.38 6.24 -14.83
C ARG A 879 -12.76 6.60 -15.39
N ILE A 880 -13.53 7.44 -14.72
CA ILE A 880 -14.82 7.96 -15.24
C ILE A 880 -14.59 8.67 -16.59
N LYS A 881 -13.61 9.58 -16.67
CA LYS A 881 -13.27 10.30 -17.92
C LYS A 881 -12.81 9.34 -19.04
N GLY A 882 -12.17 8.22 -18.69
CA GLY A 882 -11.89 7.14 -19.65
C GLY A 882 -13.13 6.44 -20.19
N ILE A 883 -14.07 6.05 -19.32
CA ILE A 883 -15.35 5.44 -19.74
C ILE A 883 -16.14 6.37 -20.67
N LEU A 884 -16.09 7.69 -20.41
CA LEU A 884 -16.78 8.69 -21.23
C LEU A 884 -16.20 8.85 -22.64
N ARG A 885 -14.87 8.72 -22.78
CA ARG A 885 -14.18 8.76 -24.08
C ARG A 885 -14.64 7.62 -24.99
N ASP A 886 -14.88 6.43 -24.44
CA ASP A 886 -15.37 5.28 -25.22
C ASP A 886 -16.83 5.42 -25.67
N LYS A 887 -17.64 6.20 -24.94
CA LYS A 887 -19.09 6.30 -25.16
C LYS A 887 -19.53 7.42 -26.09
N SER A 888 -18.76 8.49 -26.30
CA SER A 888 -19.31 9.67 -27.02
C SER A 888 -18.30 10.57 -27.75
N SER A 889 -18.80 11.16 -28.84
CA SER A 889 -18.18 12.17 -29.71
C SER A 889 -18.48 13.63 -29.30
N LYS A 890 -19.20 13.85 -28.18
CA LYS A 890 -19.47 15.20 -27.67
C LYS A 890 -18.34 15.65 -26.76
N SER A 891 -17.76 16.82 -27.07
CA SER A 891 -16.57 17.36 -26.42
C SER A 891 -16.83 18.10 -25.10
N SER A 892 -18.10 18.32 -24.71
CA SER A 892 -18.46 19.07 -23.51
C SER A 892 -19.22 18.18 -22.52
N GLY A 893 -18.87 18.27 -21.23
CA GLY A 893 -19.58 17.60 -20.14
C GLY A 893 -21.03 18.11 -19.98
N PRO A 894 -21.85 17.42 -19.17
CA PRO A 894 -23.22 17.85 -18.91
C PRO A 894 -23.24 19.17 -18.13
N THR A 895 -24.28 19.95 -18.36
CA THR A 895 -24.55 21.20 -17.64
C THR A 895 -25.47 20.95 -16.46
N CYS A 896 -25.15 21.51 -15.31
CA CYS A 896 -25.86 21.28 -14.05
C CYS A 896 -26.15 22.59 -13.34
N PHE A 897 -27.43 22.85 -13.08
CA PHE A 897 -27.88 23.97 -12.26
C PHE A 897 -28.03 23.52 -10.79
N ILE A 898 -27.44 24.25 -9.84
CA ILE A 898 -27.60 23.99 -8.41
C ILE A 898 -28.52 25.03 -7.79
N SER A 899 -29.73 24.60 -7.39
CA SER A 899 -30.69 25.40 -6.65
C SER A 899 -30.51 25.19 -5.15
N TYR A 900 -30.23 26.27 -4.43
CA TYR A 900 -30.03 26.29 -2.98
C TYR A 900 -30.57 27.60 -2.39
N ALA A 901 -30.65 27.67 -1.05
CA ALA A 901 -31.03 28.88 -0.33
C ALA A 901 -29.81 29.59 0.26
N TRP A 902 -29.83 30.93 0.23
CA TRP A 902 -28.78 31.78 0.79
C TRP A 902 -29.08 32.17 2.24
N GLY A 903 -28.03 32.54 2.98
CA GLY A 903 -28.14 33.11 4.32
C GLY A 903 -27.61 32.23 5.47
N GLU A 904 -27.11 31.04 5.17
CA GLU A 904 -26.44 30.14 6.13
C GLU A 904 -25.02 29.82 5.66
N PRO A 905 -23.97 30.43 6.27
CA PRO A 905 -22.59 30.33 5.79
C PRO A 905 -22.09 28.89 5.64
N MET A 906 -22.41 27.99 6.58
CA MET A 906 -22.00 26.58 6.52
C MET A 906 -22.63 25.86 5.32
N GLN A 907 -23.92 26.09 5.04
CA GLN A 907 -24.59 25.46 3.91
C GLN A 907 -24.01 25.94 2.58
N GLU A 908 -23.71 27.24 2.49
CA GLU A 908 -23.09 27.82 1.29
C GLU A 908 -21.68 27.28 1.05
N GLN A 909 -20.86 27.12 2.10
CA GLN A 909 -19.53 26.52 2.01
C GLN A 909 -19.59 25.10 1.41
N TRP A 910 -20.52 24.28 1.88
CA TRP A 910 -20.73 22.92 1.37
C TRP A 910 -21.17 22.90 -0.09
N VAL A 911 -22.12 23.76 -0.47
CA VAL A 911 -22.58 23.87 -1.86
C VAL A 911 -21.45 24.33 -2.78
N ASN A 912 -20.64 25.30 -2.33
CA ASN A 912 -19.47 25.77 -3.08
C ASN A 912 -18.41 24.68 -3.24
N ARG A 913 -18.12 23.91 -2.18
CA ARG A 913 -17.22 22.75 -2.23
C ARG A 913 -17.69 21.72 -3.25
N MET A 914 -18.97 21.31 -3.19
CA MET A 914 -19.55 20.36 -4.13
C MET A 914 -19.48 20.89 -5.57
N ALA A 915 -19.75 22.18 -5.79
CA ALA A 915 -19.66 22.79 -7.11
C ALA A 915 -18.22 22.79 -7.67
N VAL A 916 -17.21 23.09 -6.86
CA VAL A 916 -15.80 22.99 -7.25
C VAL A 916 -15.47 21.55 -7.65
N ASP A 917 -15.92 20.57 -6.88
CA ASP A 917 -15.64 19.17 -7.16
C ASP A 917 -16.34 18.65 -8.42
N LEU A 918 -17.57 19.09 -8.68
CA LEU A 918 -18.28 18.82 -9.93
C LEU A 918 -17.57 19.45 -11.13
N ARG A 919 -17.04 20.68 -11.00
CA ARG A 919 -16.22 21.31 -12.05
C ARG A 919 -14.92 20.55 -12.30
N ASN A 920 -14.24 20.10 -11.24
CA ASN A 920 -13.03 19.27 -11.37
C ASN A 920 -13.30 17.96 -12.11
N ALA A 921 -14.50 17.40 -11.94
CA ALA A 921 -14.95 16.23 -12.66
C ALA A 921 -15.25 16.50 -14.14
N GLY A 922 -15.45 17.77 -14.54
CA GLY A 922 -15.81 18.18 -15.90
C GLY A 922 -17.31 18.41 -16.11
N ILE A 923 -18.04 18.79 -15.06
CA ILE A 923 -19.45 19.21 -15.12
C ILE A 923 -19.49 20.75 -15.19
N ASP A 924 -20.24 21.31 -16.14
CA ASP A 924 -20.47 22.77 -16.17
C ASP A 924 -21.52 23.13 -15.11
N VAL A 925 -21.11 23.84 -14.06
CA VAL A 925 -21.95 24.15 -12.90
C VAL A 925 -22.39 25.61 -12.91
N LEU A 926 -23.71 25.80 -13.01
CA LEU A 926 -24.39 27.08 -12.93
C LEU A 926 -24.89 27.33 -11.50
N PHE A 927 -24.48 28.45 -10.91
CA PHE A 927 -24.99 28.92 -9.63
C PHE A 927 -26.16 29.88 -9.81
N ASP A 928 -27.07 29.85 -8.85
CA ASP A 928 -27.99 30.96 -8.56
C ASP A 928 -27.21 32.14 -7.94
N ARG A 929 -26.33 32.82 -8.70
CA ARG A 929 -25.65 34.08 -8.28
C ARG A 929 -25.45 34.98 -9.51
N TRP A 930 -26.50 35.68 -9.92
CA TRP A 930 -26.45 36.58 -11.10
C TRP A 930 -25.83 37.97 -10.81
N HIS A 931 -25.72 38.37 -9.54
CA HIS A 931 -25.36 39.73 -9.12
C HIS A 931 -23.87 40.12 -9.29
N ASN A 932 -22.98 39.21 -9.69
CA ASN A 932 -21.53 39.46 -9.74
C ASN A 932 -20.91 39.48 -11.15
N ILE A 933 -21.71 39.53 -12.22
CA ILE A 933 -21.19 39.59 -13.59
C ILE A 933 -21.58 40.94 -14.23
N PRO A 934 -20.65 41.90 -14.36
CA PRO A 934 -20.93 43.15 -15.06
C PRO A 934 -21.33 42.87 -16.52
N GLY A 935 -22.56 43.22 -16.90
CA GLY A 935 -23.04 43.15 -18.30
C GLY A 935 -23.88 41.92 -18.68
N SER A 936 -24.24 41.03 -17.76
CA SER A 936 -25.14 39.90 -18.07
C SER A 936 -26.63 40.29 -17.99
N SER A 937 -27.44 39.94 -19.01
CA SER A 937 -28.89 40.10 -18.95
C SER A 937 -29.56 38.98 -18.15
N ILE A 938 -30.51 39.32 -17.29
CA ILE A 938 -31.29 38.35 -16.48
C ILE A 938 -31.99 37.33 -17.39
N SER A 939 -32.44 37.75 -18.58
CA SER A 939 -33.05 36.87 -19.58
C SER A 939 -32.10 35.78 -20.10
N GLN A 940 -30.86 36.12 -20.47
CA GLN A 940 -29.88 35.12 -20.93
C GLN A 940 -29.50 34.13 -19.83
N PHE A 941 -29.46 34.59 -18.58
CA PHE A 941 -29.19 33.74 -17.44
C PHE A 941 -30.35 32.75 -17.17
N VAL A 942 -31.59 33.23 -17.25
CA VAL A 942 -32.79 32.38 -17.17
C VAL A 942 -32.82 31.34 -18.29
N ASP A 943 -32.45 31.71 -19.52
CA ASP A 943 -32.38 30.76 -20.64
C ASP A 943 -31.33 29.65 -20.39
N ARG A 944 -30.14 30.00 -19.87
CA ARG A 944 -29.12 29.02 -19.48
C ARG A 944 -29.59 28.07 -18.37
N ILE A 945 -30.36 28.55 -17.40
CA ILE A 945 -30.96 27.71 -16.36
C ILE A 945 -31.93 26.71 -16.97
N LEU A 946 -32.81 27.16 -17.88
CA LEU A 946 -33.80 26.30 -18.53
C LEU A 946 -33.16 25.23 -19.42
N ASP A 947 -32.05 25.56 -20.08
CA ASP A 947 -31.30 24.68 -20.99
C ASP A 947 -30.36 23.68 -20.29
N SER A 948 -30.17 23.78 -18.97
CA SER A 948 -29.28 22.87 -18.21
C SER A 948 -29.66 21.39 -18.35
N ASP A 949 -28.72 20.46 -18.42
CA ASP A 949 -29.05 19.02 -18.52
C ASP A 949 -29.68 18.48 -17.22
N PHE A 950 -29.24 18.98 -16.06
CA PHE A 950 -29.69 18.56 -14.74
C PHE A 950 -29.94 19.74 -13.79
N ALA A 951 -30.86 19.57 -12.85
CA ALA A 951 -31.09 20.49 -11.74
C ALA A 951 -30.89 19.77 -10.40
N ILE A 952 -29.83 20.13 -9.66
CA ILE A 952 -29.61 19.69 -8.28
C ILE A 952 -30.40 20.62 -7.36
N VAL A 953 -31.25 20.05 -6.51
CA VAL A 953 -32.04 20.82 -5.53
C VAL A 953 -31.53 20.48 -4.14
N VAL A 954 -30.90 21.45 -3.48
CA VAL A 954 -30.27 21.30 -2.17
C VAL A 954 -31.30 21.56 -1.07
N GLY A 955 -31.81 20.49 -0.48
CA GLY A 955 -32.83 20.53 0.56
C GLY A 955 -32.29 21.09 1.86
N THR A 956 -32.79 22.26 2.23
CA THR A 956 -32.57 22.90 3.54
C THR A 956 -33.88 23.51 4.03
N PRO A 957 -34.08 23.70 5.34
CA PRO A 957 -35.28 24.37 5.84
C PRO A 957 -35.48 25.78 5.27
N LEU A 958 -34.39 26.45 4.89
CA LEU A 958 -34.42 27.75 4.23
C LEU A 958 -34.90 27.66 2.78
N LEU A 959 -34.54 26.60 2.04
CA LEU A 959 -35.05 26.38 0.70
C LEU A 959 -36.58 26.29 0.71
N LYS A 960 -37.16 25.57 1.65
CA LYS A 960 -38.63 25.51 1.80
C LYS A 960 -39.25 26.90 1.98
N LYS A 961 -38.65 27.75 2.84
CA LYS A 961 -39.08 29.15 3.01
C LYS A 961 -38.94 29.98 1.74
N LYS A 962 -37.85 29.82 0.96
CA LYS A 962 -37.62 30.49 -0.34
C LYS A 962 -38.77 30.24 -1.32
N TYR A 963 -39.34 29.03 -1.33
CA TYR A 963 -40.45 28.66 -2.21
C TYR A 963 -41.84 29.01 -1.65
N GLU A 964 -42.00 29.08 -0.32
CA GLU A 964 -43.26 29.46 0.34
C GLU A 964 -43.47 30.98 0.38
N SER A 965 -42.40 31.78 0.38
CA SER A 965 -42.48 33.23 0.24
C SER A 965 -42.93 33.61 -1.18
N LYS A 966 -44.03 34.35 -1.31
CA LYS A 966 -44.50 34.91 -2.60
C LYS A 966 -43.55 36.03 -3.06
N THR A 967 -42.37 35.68 -3.57
CA THR A 967 -41.38 36.62 -4.11
C THR A 967 -41.61 36.90 -5.60
N THR A 968 -41.37 38.13 -6.05
CA THR A 968 -41.45 38.55 -7.46
C THR A 968 -40.12 38.40 -8.23
N ASP A 969 -39.17 37.64 -7.69
CA ASP A 969 -37.86 37.44 -8.31
C ASP A 969 -37.99 36.56 -9.57
N ALA A 970 -37.51 37.09 -10.70
CA ALA A 970 -37.54 36.43 -12.00
C ALA A 970 -36.73 35.13 -12.02
N VAL A 971 -35.65 35.04 -11.24
CA VAL A 971 -34.79 33.85 -11.16
C VAL A 971 -35.49 32.75 -10.37
N VAL A 972 -36.04 33.07 -9.19
CA VAL A 972 -36.83 32.11 -8.37
C VAL A 972 -38.04 31.58 -9.15
N THR A 973 -38.68 32.45 -9.94
CA THR A 973 -39.80 32.05 -10.82
C THR A 973 -39.32 31.09 -11.93
N ALA A 974 -38.15 31.33 -12.50
CA ALA A 974 -37.54 30.44 -13.49
C ALA A 974 -37.11 29.09 -12.89
N GLU A 975 -36.50 29.08 -11.70
CA GLU A 975 -36.16 27.87 -10.94
C GLU A 975 -37.40 27.01 -10.68
N GLN A 976 -38.48 27.63 -10.16
CA GLN A 976 -39.76 26.98 -9.92
C GLN A 976 -40.36 26.39 -11.19
N LYS A 977 -40.30 27.14 -12.30
CA LYS A 977 -40.78 26.68 -13.60
C LYS A 977 -39.96 25.50 -14.11
N LEU A 978 -38.63 25.54 -13.99
CA LEU A 978 -37.73 24.47 -14.40
C LEU A 978 -38.04 23.16 -13.66
N VAL A 979 -38.02 23.21 -12.32
CA VAL A 979 -38.25 22.05 -11.46
C VAL A 979 -39.65 21.48 -11.68
N ASN A 980 -40.69 22.33 -11.70
CA ASN A 980 -42.08 21.86 -11.91
C ASN A 980 -42.30 21.27 -13.31
N THR A 981 -41.69 21.85 -14.35
CA THR A 981 -41.84 21.34 -15.73
C THR A 981 -41.22 19.96 -15.87
N ARG A 982 -40.02 19.75 -15.30
CA ARG A 982 -39.31 18.47 -15.35
C ARG A 982 -39.99 17.38 -14.54
N LEU A 983 -40.52 17.72 -13.34
CA LEU A 983 -41.29 16.77 -12.52
C LEU A 983 -42.62 16.36 -13.18
N ARG A 984 -43.28 17.26 -13.92
CA ARG A 984 -44.58 16.98 -14.58
C ARG A 984 -44.47 16.29 -15.95
N GLN A 985 -43.32 16.38 -16.63
CA GLN A 985 -43.09 15.78 -17.96
C GLN A 985 -41.88 14.82 -17.97
N PRO A 986 -41.89 13.74 -17.17
CA PRO A 986 -40.75 12.83 -17.04
C PRO A 986 -40.37 12.12 -18.35
N THR A 987 -41.31 11.95 -19.28
CA THR A 987 -41.07 11.31 -20.59
C THR A 987 -40.30 12.18 -21.58
N LYS A 988 -40.29 13.51 -21.41
CA LYS A 988 -39.63 14.46 -22.33
C LYS A 988 -38.19 14.82 -21.91
N TYR A 989 -37.95 14.93 -20.59
CA TYR A 989 -36.65 15.34 -20.02
C TYR A 989 -35.92 14.19 -19.31
N GLY A 990 -36.55 13.00 -19.22
CA GLY A 990 -36.12 11.88 -18.37
C GLY A 990 -36.61 12.06 -16.94
N ALA A 991 -37.07 10.97 -16.30
CA ALA A 991 -37.58 10.97 -14.92
C ALA A 991 -36.53 11.38 -13.86
N ASP A 992 -35.25 11.47 -14.25
CA ASP A 992 -34.09 11.62 -13.37
C ASP A 992 -33.36 12.97 -13.49
N SER A 993 -33.94 13.96 -14.19
CA SER A 993 -33.28 15.26 -14.47
C SER A 993 -33.27 16.25 -13.29
N VAL A 994 -34.07 15.99 -12.25
CA VAL A 994 -34.08 16.75 -10.98
C VAL A 994 -33.50 15.85 -9.89
N ILE A 995 -32.41 16.29 -9.25
CA ILE A 995 -31.66 15.52 -8.25
C ILE A 995 -31.79 16.19 -6.88
N PRO A 996 -32.68 15.72 -6.01
CA PRO A 996 -32.86 16.26 -4.67
C PRO A 996 -31.77 15.75 -3.71
N ILE A 997 -30.90 16.65 -3.25
CA ILE A 997 -29.81 16.35 -2.31
C ILE A 997 -30.16 16.92 -0.94
N LEU A 998 -30.09 16.12 0.12
CA LEU A 998 -30.36 16.60 1.47
C LEU A 998 -29.04 17.08 2.09
N LEU A 999 -29.00 18.36 2.43
CA LEU A 999 -27.84 18.95 3.12
C LEU A 999 -28.14 18.95 4.61
N ASP A 1000 -29.01 19.83 5.10
CA ASP A 1000 -29.35 19.94 6.52
C ASP A 1000 -30.87 19.76 6.75
N GLY A 1001 -31.27 19.02 7.79
CA GLY A 1001 -32.66 18.83 8.20
C GLY A 1001 -33.36 17.55 7.71
N LYS A 1002 -34.60 17.32 8.18
CA LYS A 1002 -35.39 16.15 7.78
C LYS A 1002 -36.05 16.39 6.41
N PRO A 1003 -36.27 15.36 5.57
CA PRO A 1003 -36.84 15.51 4.23
C PRO A 1003 -38.12 16.38 4.17
N HIS A 1004 -39.00 16.23 5.16
CA HIS A 1004 -40.28 16.96 5.27
C HIS A 1004 -40.15 18.45 5.63
N THR A 1005 -39.04 18.83 6.28
CA THR A 1005 -38.73 20.24 6.60
C THR A 1005 -37.89 20.91 5.52
N SER A 1006 -37.13 20.13 4.75
CA SER A 1006 -36.08 20.65 3.86
C SER A 1006 -36.49 20.78 2.39
N PHE A 1007 -37.59 20.14 1.97
CA PHE A 1007 -38.07 20.18 0.59
C PHE A 1007 -39.54 20.64 0.47
N THR A 1008 -39.90 21.13 -0.72
CA THR A 1008 -41.30 21.37 -1.12
C THR A 1008 -42.06 20.02 -1.20
N PRO A 1009 -43.40 20.00 -1.02
CA PRO A 1009 -44.18 18.75 -0.95
C PRO A 1009 -43.94 17.75 -2.08
N PHE A 1010 -43.59 18.23 -3.28
CA PHE A 1010 -43.33 17.41 -4.46
C PHE A 1010 -41.98 16.66 -4.44
N LEU A 1011 -41.06 17.02 -3.53
CA LEU A 1011 -39.71 16.46 -3.44
C LEU A 1011 -39.47 15.71 -2.11
N GLN A 1012 -40.46 15.62 -1.22
CA GLN A 1012 -40.28 15.03 0.12
C GLN A 1012 -40.04 13.51 0.11
N ASP A 1013 -40.57 12.80 -0.90
CA ASP A 1013 -40.45 11.33 -1.04
C ASP A 1013 -39.26 10.90 -1.92
N VAL A 1014 -38.54 11.86 -2.50
CA VAL A 1014 -37.41 11.62 -3.40
C VAL A 1014 -36.20 12.26 -2.75
N VAL A 1015 -35.42 11.50 -1.98
CA VAL A 1015 -34.14 11.97 -1.41
C VAL A 1015 -33.04 11.14 -2.02
N TYR A 1016 -32.08 11.80 -2.68
CA TYR A 1016 -30.99 11.11 -3.33
C TYR A 1016 -29.96 10.61 -2.32
N VAL A 1017 -29.31 11.53 -1.59
CA VAL A 1017 -28.25 11.21 -0.62
C VAL A 1017 -28.10 12.36 0.39
N ALA A 1018 -27.59 12.06 1.60
CA ALA A 1018 -27.18 13.04 2.60
C ALA A 1018 -25.70 13.44 2.39
N PHE A 1019 -25.42 14.72 2.15
CA PHE A 1019 -24.08 15.21 1.80
C PHE A 1019 -23.31 15.88 2.96
N LEU A 1020 -23.95 16.14 4.11
CA LEU A 1020 -23.29 16.69 5.30
C LEU A 1020 -22.30 15.71 5.98
N ASP A 1021 -22.43 14.42 5.70
CA ASP A 1021 -21.56 13.41 6.29
C ASP A 1021 -20.21 13.39 5.54
N GLU A 1022 -19.19 13.99 6.17
CA GLU A 1022 -17.83 14.07 5.63
C GLU A 1022 -17.23 12.69 5.37
N GLU A 1023 -17.67 11.69 6.13
CA GLU A 1023 -17.15 10.35 6.06
C GLU A 1023 -17.49 9.71 4.70
N TYR A 1024 -18.71 9.96 4.22
CA TYR A 1024 -19.27 9.39 2.99
C TYR A 1024 -19.30 10.36 1.80
N TYR A 1025 -18.89 11.62 1.99
CA TYR A 1025 -18.95 12.67 0.97
C TYR A 1025 -18.43 12.24 -0.41
N PHE A 1026 -17.22 11.68 -0.49
CA PHE A 1026 -16.64 11.29 -1.78
C PHE A 1026 -17.34 10.11 -2.44
N SER A 1027 -17.82 9.14 -1.66
CA SER A 1027 -18.63 8.03 -2.20
C SER A 1027 -19.97 8.54 -2.76
N ASN A 1028 -20.61 9.47 -2.05
CA ASN A 1028 -21.87 10.09 -2.45
C ASN A 1028 -21.70 10.98 -3.69
N LEU A 1029 -20.61 11.77 -3.74
CA LEU A 1029 -20.23 12.58 -4.87
C LEU A 1029 -19.91 11.72 -6.11
N PHE A 1030 -19.22 10.59 -5.93
CA PHE A 1030 -18.97 9.63 -6.99
C PHE A 1030 -20.28 9.07 -7.58
N SER A 1031 -21.24 8.69 -6.75
CA SER A 1031 -22.58 8.27 -7.20
C SER A 1031 -23.33 9.38 -7.94
N LEU A 1032 -23.23 10.62 -7.45
CA LEU A 1032 -23.82 11.78 -8.11
C LEU A 1032 -23.23 11.97 -9.52
N LEU A 1033 -21.91 11.95 -9.65
CA LEU A 1033 -21.21 12.06 -10.93
C LEU A 1033 -21.60 10.91 -11.88
N TRP A 1034 -21.69 9.68 -11.36
CA TRP A 1034 -22.11 8.52 -12.14
C TRP A 1034 -23.48 8.73 -12.80
N ARG A 1035 -24.41 9.34 -12.04
CA ARG A 1035 -25.75 9.69 -12.53
C ARG A 1035 -25.74 10.87 -13.50
N LEU A 1036 -25.01 11.94 -13.20
CA LEU A 1036 -24.89 13.12 -14.08
C LEU A 1036 -24.32 12.73 -15.45
N TYR A 1037 -23.40 11.77 -15.49
CA TYR A 1037 -22.86 11.21 -16.72
C TYR A 1037 -23.74 10.12 -17.37
N LYS A 1038 -24.92 9.85 -16.81
CA LYS A 1038 -25.88 8.82 -17.28
C LYS A 1038 -25.22 7.44 -17.46
N LEU A 1039 -24.34 7.06 -16.54
CA LEU A 1039 -23.70 5.76 -16.52
C LEU A 1039 -24.61 4.73 -15.80
N SER A 1040 -24.57 3.47 -16.23
CA SER A 1040 -25.37 2.40 -15.59
C SER A 1040 -24.78 2.02 -14.24
N PHE A 1041 -25.60 1.92 -13.20
CA PHE A 1041 -25.18 1.46 -11.86
C PHE A 1041 -24.86 -0.05 -11.82
N ASP A 1042 -25.36 -0.83 -12.79
CA ASP A 1042 -25.01 -2.25 -12.96
C ASP A 1042 -23.61 -2.44 -13.58
N HIS A 1043 -22.90 -1.35 -13.83
CA HIS A 1043 -21.54 -1.44 -14.32
C HIS A 1043 -20.66 -2.17 -13.28
N PRO A 1044 -19.90 -3.20 -13.68
CA PRO A 1044 -19.22 -4.12 -12.76
C PRO A 1044 -18.31 -3.40 -11.74
N TYR A 1045 -17.80 -2.23 -12.12
CA TYR A 1045 -16.84 -1.47 -11.32
C TYR A 1045 -17.43 -0.33 -10.49
N TYR A 1046 -18.74 -0.03 -10.63
CA TYR A 1046 -19.38 0.98 -9.80
C TYR A 1046 -19.20 0.63 -8.32
N ASN A 1047 -19.50 -0.63 -7.95
CA ASN A 1047 -19.37 -1.10 -6.58
C ASN A 1047 -17.91 -1.12 -6.09
N GLU A 1048 -16.96 -1.52 -6.94
CA GLU A 1048 -15.54 -1.56 -6.58
C GLU A 1048 -15.01 -0.16 -6.21
N LEU A 1049 -15.17 0.82 -7.11
CA LEU A 1049 -14.70 2.19 -6.90
C LEU A 1049 -15.51 2.93 -5.84
N HIS A 1050 -16.82 2.72 -5.80
CA HIS A 1050 -17.66 3.34 -4.78
C HIS A 1050 -17.33 2.82 -3.38
N ASN A 1051 -17.02 1.52 -3.23
CA ASN A 1051 -16.63 0.96 -1.94
C ASN A 1051 -15.21 1.37 -1.52
N SER A 1052 -14.29 1.60 -2.46
CA SER A 1052 -12.94 2.11 -2.10
C SER A 1052 -12.96 3.55 -1.57
N LEU A 1053 -14.01 4.31 -1.89
CA LEU A 1053 -14.24 5.68 -1.40
C LEU A 1053 -14.99 5.74 -0.06
N LYS A 1054 -15.52 4.60 0.42
CA LYS A 1054 -16.21 4.54 1.71
C LYS A 1054 -15.20 4.44 2.86
N PRO A 1055 -15.59 4.87 4.07
CA PRO A 1055 -14.84 4.51 5.27
C PRO A 1055 -14.78 3.00 5.43
N LYS A 1056 -13.58 2.48 5.67
CA LYS A 1056 -13.38 1.09 6.07
C LYS A 1056 -13.91 0.94 7.49
N LYS A 1057 -15.07 0.28 7.65
CA LYS A 1057 -15.64 -0.02 8.97
C LYS A 1057 -14.72 -0.99 9.71
N GLY A 1058 -14.05 -0.52 10.77
CA GLY A 1058 -13.60 -1.31 11.93
C GLY A 1058 -13.16 -2.76 11.69
N GLY A 1059 -12.42 -3.00 10.63
CA GLY A 1059 -11.94 -4.30 10.19
C GLY A 1059 -10.75 -4.04 9.30
N SER A 1060 -9.61 -4.61 9.70
CA SER A 1060 -8.33 -4.71 9.00
C SER A 1060 -8.29 -4.05 7.61
N THR A 1061 -7.45 -3.03 7.51
CA THR A 1061 -7.06 -2.31 6.30
C THR A 1061 -6.69 -3.24 5.14
N SER A 1062 -7.66 -3.60 4.29
CA SER A 1062 -7.42 -4.20 2.97
C SER A 1062 -7.27 -3.10 1.91
N TYR A 1063 -6.07 -2.61 1.63
CA TYR A 1063 -5.86 -1.66 0.52
C TYR A 1063 -5.71 -2.43 -0.81
N PHE A 1064 -6.11 -1.81 -1.92
CA PHE A 1064 -6.02 -2.35 -3.29
C PHE A 1064 -4.90 -1.65 -4.06
#